data_AF-A0A352IBT1-F1
#
_entry.id   AF-A0A352IBT1-F1
#
_cell.length_a   1.000
_cell.length_b   1.000
_cell.length_c   1.000
_cell.angle_alpha   90.00
_cell.angle_beta   90.00
_cell.angle_gamma   90.00
#
_symmetry.space_group_name_H-M   'P 1'
#
loop_
_entity.id
_entity.type
_entity.pdbx_description
1 polymer ?
#
loop_
_entity_poly.entity_id
_entity_poly.type
_entity_poly.pdbx_seq_one_letter_code
_entity_poly.pdbx_strand_id
1 'polypeptide(L)'
;MMIHGRQIRLAALALAVLSGYELHGQDTHTAHFGQVFLSGSATEDGQPVPMSELRPNGQSTGVYEAYMKARPGELTIQGTLAGGDSVLSLGRGATQAETRKDGLPFVITQEQVVRVRLDTGQDSISILPVSLYLKGNIVKPGTQVQYDGHGVWKSRVEMNHGDVFLFSDKYFYFAFNNDDALAVRRVAGSRTSMAMPSEGFSTENIRVNRGTYTVTLDMARHTWDIDAPIDENRISAFGSSVCNGEGAAGHKGYAYMYGQQLAARYSNGDSPTPFYVSGVSIGGNSTLNLLARYDEMLHDFGRYVIIGLSLGNEGIHGAANQAAIFNQFRTNMLTLISKCRKDGKIPVVMNNYTRGDYNRDDYSYVKQMNLDIHRWEVPSVNVLGAIDNGEGKWADGYMRDTYHQDTEGHREFMYAIPPSLFDALRQGKPYPVRDTKKSMTLRAGSTLQFAGEGTVHPFTVALRVKGSEAGRLLHIQTERGGAELRVVHGARIQYVSTSGDTLCSAKALLANSQTAYDIAVTHYYAQQRTLVYVDNQLVGEVKERMSPTLFTVGDDRRDLAREYSELSFWRSGMTMEELSAHHQGSCMKSSLELYTPLAEEMKTGGFANLAQSLNSSLRHIRGSIGSSVKDTQVSGSQASRSCAGGGHVPATPQAGASLVQYADGSNVKRLYKQDYDTN
;
A
#
# COMPACT_ATOMS: atom_id res chain seq x y z
N MET A 1 47.16 38.93 50.80
CA MET A 1 48.58 39.11 50.38
C MET A 1 48.53 39.75 49.00
N MET A 2 48.38 41.08 48.91
CA MET A 2 49.44 42.02 48.48
C MET A 2 50.29 41.45 47.33
N ILE A 3 50.43 42.11 46.17
CA ILE A 3 51.18 43.36 45.99
C ILE A 3 50.79 44.07 44.67
N HIS A 4 50.39 45.34 44.83
CA HIS A 4 50.71 46.58 44.08
C HIS A 4 50.45 46.80 42.58
N GLY A 5 49.70 47.89 42.33
CA GLY A 5 49.80 48.72 41.12
C GLY A 5 50.51 50.06 41.38
N ARG A 6 50.58 50.89 40.31
CA ARG A 6 50.76 52.38 40.21
C ARG A 6 51.06 52.67 38.72
N GLN A 7 50.61 53.71 38.01
CA GLN A 7 50.25 55.12 38.28
C GLN A 7 49.15 55.54 37.25
N ILE A 8 48.03 56.23 37.52
CA ILE A 8 47.75 57.64 37.91
C ILE A 8 48.43 58.71 37.03
N ARG A 9 47.68 59.40 36.16
CA ARG A 9 47.24 60.82 36.35
C ARG A 9 46.21 61.26 35.30
N LEU A 10 45.10 61.78 35.82
CA LEU A 10 43.99 62.46 35.15
C LEU A 10 44.15 63.98 35.26
N ALA A 11 43.43 64.70 34.38
CA ALA A 11 43.00 66.10 34.45
C ALA A 11 44.05 67.17 34.09
N ALA A 12 43.72 68.29 33.46
CA ALA A 12 42.59 68.80 32.68
C ALA A 12 43.03 70.24 32.36
N LEU A 13 42.88 70.72 31.12
CA LEU A 13 42.61 72.13 30.86
C LEU A 13 41.96 72.27 29.49
N ALA A 14 40.84 72.96 29.48
CA ALA A 14 39.92 73.07 28.37
C ALA A 14 40.20 74.32 27.50
N LEU A 15 39.64 74.25 26.29
CA LEU A 15 38.92 75.29 25.53
C LEU A 15 39.60 75.98 24.33
N ALA A 16 38.84 75.93 23.22
CA ALA A 16 38.90 76.66 21.95
C ALA A 16 40.03 76.22 20.99
N VAL A 17 39.80 75.67 19.80
CA VAL A 17 38.81 75.97 18.76
C VAL A 17 38.54 74.69 17.94
N LEU A 18 37.28 74.25 17.88
CA LEU A 18 36.80 73.17 17.01
C LEU A 18 35.77 73.75 16.05
N SER A 19 36.13 73.89 14.78
CA SER A 19 35.18 73.96 13.67
C SER A 19 35.85 73.46 12.40
N GLY A 20 35.32 72.37 11.83
CA GLY A 20 35.59 71.96 10.46
C GLY A 20 36.33 70.64 10.33
N TYR A 21 35.67 69.53 10.67
CA TYR A 21 35.80 68.27 9.92
C TYR A 21 34.49 67.50 10.10
N GLU A 22 33.70 67.47 9.02
CA GLU A 22 32.50 66.65 8.90
C GLU A 22 32.89 65.17 8.99
N LEU A 23 32.33 64.48 9.98
CA LEU A 23 32.30 63.02 10.01
C LEU A 23 31.21 62.57 9.03
N HIS A 24 31.60 62.02 7.88
CA HIS A 24 30.73 61.14 7.11
C HIS A 24 30.46 59.89 7.95
N GLY A 25 29.36 59.90 8.70
CA GLY A 25 28.77 58.70 9.26
C GLY A 25 28.22 57.84 8.14
N GLN A 26 28.75 56.62 8.00
CA GLN A 26 28.00 55.54 7.36
C GLN A 26 26.83 55.20 8.27
N ASP A 27 25.65 55.74 7.96
CA ASP A 27 24.39 55.23 8.51
C ASP A 27 24.15 53.84 7.92
N THR A 28 24.61 52.79 8.60
CA THR A 28 24.15 51.42 8.32
C THR A 28 22.68 51.37 8.73
N HIS A 29 21.77 51.45 7.77
CA HIS A 29 20.33 51.37 8.04
C HIS A 29 19.92 49.91 8.23
N THR A 30 20.04 49.38 9.46
CA THR A 30 19.29 48.18 9.86
C THR A 30 17.80 48.52 10.02
N ALA A 31 17.16 48.88 8.91
CA ALA A 31 15.73 49.12 8.84
C ALA A 31 15.01 47.76 8.78
N HIS A 32 14.26 47.43 9.83
CA HIS A 32 13.30 46.33 9.77
C HIS A 32 12.07 46.78 8.99
N PHE A 33 11.90 46.25 7.77
CA PHE A 33 10.71 46.48 6.95
C PHE A 33 9.56 45.57 7.38
N GLY A 34 8.34 46.12 7.39
CA GLY A 34 7.11 45.35 7.54
C GLY A 34 6.66 44.73 6.22
N GLN A 35 6.79 45.46 5.11
CA GLN A 35 6.50 45.00 3.75
C GLN A 35 7.52 45.60 2.78
N VAL A 36 7.91 44.85 1.76
CA VAL A 36 8.84 45.28 0.72
C VAL A 36 8.26 44.92 -0.64
N PHE A 37 8.33 45.84 -1.60
CA PHE A 37 7.82 45.68 -2.96
C PHE A 37 8.86 46.15 -3.98
N LEU A 38 8.96 45.43 -5.08
CA LEU A 38 9.52 45.96 -6.32
C LEU A 38 8.48 46.85 -6.99
N SER A 39 8.89 48.00 -7.51
CA SER A 39 8.03 48.98 -8.18
C SER A 39 8.70 49.56 -9.42
N GLY A 40 7.92 50.07 -10.36
CA GLY A 40 8.42 50.74 -11.57
C GLY A 40 7.99 50.05 -12.87
N SER A 41 8.36 50.62 -14.02
CA SER A 41 7.91 50.13 -15.32
C SER A 41 8.54 48.78 -15.72
N ALA A 42 9.63 48.38 -15.07
CA ALA A 42 10.29 47.11 -15.32
C ALA A 42 9.64 45.90 -14.62
N THR A 43 8.71 46.13 -13.68
CA THR A 43 8.05 45.03 -12.97
C THR A 43 7.09 44.27 -13.89
N GLU A 44 6.77 43.04 -13.52
CA GLU A 44 5.83 42.22 -14.28
C GLU A 44 4.46 42.90 -14.33
N ASP A 45 3.94 43.04 -15.55
CA ASP A 45 2.71 43.78 -15.86
C ASP A 45 2.66 45.23 -15.36
N GLY A 46 3.82 45.81 -15.03
CA GLY A 46 3.94 47.16 -14.46
C GLY A 46 3.28 47.31 -13.08
N GLN A 47 3.01 46.20 -12.38
CA GLN A 47 2.41 46.20 -11.04
C GLN A 47 3.49 46.04 -9.96
N PRO A 48 3.26 46.56 -8.73
CA PRO A 48 4.15 46.28 -7.62
C PRO A 48 4.25 44.76 -7.34
N VAL A 49 5.46 44.24 -7.20
CA VAL A 49 5.70 42.81 -6.90
C VAL A 49 6.19 42.69 -5.45
N PRO A 50 5.47 41.98 -4.57
CA PRO A 50 5.90 41.81 -3.18
C PRO A 50 7.20 41.01 -3.10
N MET A 51 8.07 41.39 -2.16
CA MET A 51 9.26 40.63 -1.79
C MET A 51 9.03 39.91 -0.46
N SER A 52 9.41 38.63 -0.41
CA SER A 52 9.30 37.77 0.78
C SER A 52 10.61 37.76 1.54
N GLU A 53 10.57 37.96 2.85
CA GLU A 53 11.77 37.84 3.68
C GLU A 53 12.16 36.38 3.88
N LEU A 54 13.44 36.07 3.70
CA LEU A 54 14.00 34.75 4.02
C LEU A 54 14.09 34.58 5.54
N ARG A 55 13.41 33.55 6.05
CA ARG A 55 13.33 33.28 7.50
C ARG A 55 13.69 31.83 7.87
N PRO A 56 14.96 31.42 7.71
CA PRO A 56 15.41 30.11 8.16
C PRO A 56 15.17 29.96 9.66
N ASN A 57 14.52 28.86 10.06
CA ASN A 57 14.13 28.59 11.46
C ASN A 57 13.30 29.72 12.10
N GLY A 58 12.54 30.47 11.29
CA GLY A 58 11.71 31.59 11.75
C GLY A 58 12.48 32.87 12.10
N GLN A 59 13.82 32.89 11.93
CA GLN A 59 14.65 34.05 12.25
C GLN A 59 14.66 35.04 11.10
N SER A 60 14.46 36.33 11.41
CA SER A 60 14.60 37.42 10.43
C SER A 60 16.06 37.52 9.97
N THR A 61 16.25 37.68 8.66
CA THR A 61 17.58 37.80 8.05
C THR A 61 17.84 39.20 7.52
N GLY A 62 16.79 40.00 7.30
CA GLY A 62 16.90 41.24 6.53
C GLY A 62 17.12 41.00 5.02
N VAL A 63 17.00 39.75 4.57
CA VAL A 63 17.12 39.39 3.15
C VAL A 63 15.74 39.17 2.57
N TYR A 64 15.42 39.86 1.49
CA TYR A 64 14.12 39.80 0.80
C TYR A 64 14.28 39.34 -0.64
N GLU A 65 13.33 38.55 -1.13
CA GLU A 65 13.36 38.00 -2.48
C GLU A 65 12.05 38.20 -3.23
N ALA A 66 12.17 38.44 -4.54
CA ALA A 66 11.06 38.37 -5.47
C ALA A 66 11.48 37.72 -6.78
N TYR A 67 10.50 37.10 -7.43
CA TYR A 67 10.67 36.44 -8.71
C TYR A 67 9.63 36.96 -9.69
N MET A 68 10.06 37.48 -10.84
CA MET A 68 9.17 38.11 -11.80
C MET A 68 9.72 38.04 -13.23
N LYS A 69 8.85 38.19 -14.23
CA LYS A 69 9.28 38.50 -15.60
C LYS A 69 9.53 40.00 -15.74
N ALA A 70 10.78 40.40 -15.59
CA ALA A 70 11.18 41.80 -15.75
C ALA A 70 11.16 42.19 -17.23
N ARG A 71 10.78 43.44 -17.51
CA ARG A 71 10.75 44.04 -18.85
C ARG A 71 11.71 45.23 -18.93
N PRO A 72 12.13 45.66 -20.14
CA PRO A 72 12.93 46.88 -20.27
C PRO A 72 12.25 48.08 -19.61
N GLY A 73 12.94 48.76 -18.70
CA GLY A 73 12.35 49.83 -17.90
C GLY A 73 13.13 50.13 -16.63
N GLU A 74 12.46 50.82 -15.71
CA GLU A 74 13.02 51.24 -14.43
C GLU A 74 12.42 50.45 -13.26
N LEU A 75 13.25 50.15 -12.27
CA LEU A 75 12.93 49.38 -11.08
C LEU A 75 13.41 50.11 -9.83
N THR A 76 12.55 50.26 -8.82
CA THR A 76 12.88 50.71 -7.48
C THR A 76 12.32 49.72 -6.45
N ILE A 77 12.79 49.80 -5.22
CA ILE A 77 12.25 49.02 -4.10
C ILE A 77 11.55 49.97 -3.15
N GLN A 78 10.33 49.64 -2.76
CA GLN A 78 9.56 50.36 -1.76
C GLN A 78 9.42 49.49 -0.51
N GLY A 79 9.74 50.04 0.66
CA GLY A 79 9.62 49.34 1.92
C GLY A 79 8.85 50.16 2.95
N THR A 80 7.90 49.55 3.66
CA THR A 80 7.22 50.18 4.79
C THR A 80 8.01 49.88 6.07
N LEU A 81 8.45 50.90 6.81
CA LEU A 81 9.15 50.71 8.09
C LEU A 81 8.22 50.11 9.16
N ALA A 82 8.78 49.30 10.06
CA ALA A 82 8.06 48.77 11.22
C ALA A 82 7.51 49.94 12.08
N GLY A 83 6.20 50.20 11.99
CA GLY A 83 5.54 51.37 12.60
C GLY A 83 4.52 52.07 11.69
N GLY A 84 4.48 51.76 10.39
CA GLY A 84 3.34 52.06 9.50
C GLY A 84 3.34 53.41 8.76
N ASP A 85 4.06 54.43 9.25
CA ASP A 85 3.89 55.80 8.74
C ASP A 85 4.94 56.27 7.72
N SER A 86 6.01 55.50 7.46
CA SER A 86 7.10 55.90 6.57
C SER A 86 7.39 54.84 5.50
N VAL A 87 7.23 55.23 4.23
CA VAL A 87 7.66 54.46 3.06
C VAL A 87 9.07 54.89 2.68
N LEU A 88 10.00 53.94 2.67
CA LEU A 88 11.35 54.12 2.17
C LEU A 88 11.38 53.71 0.70
N SER A 89 11.94 54.55 -0.17
CA SER A 89 12.30 54.18 -1.53
C SER A 89 13.80 53.90 -1.59
N LEU A 90 14.18 52.72 -2.08
CA LEU A 90 15.56 52.35 -2.35
C LEU A 90 15.76 52.26 -3.87
N GLY A 91 16.78 52.96 -4.35
CA GLY A 91 17.28 52.88 -5.72
C GLY A 91 18.75 52.48 -5.74
N ARG A 92 19.38 52.60 -6.90
CA ARG A 92 20.79 52.30 -7.16
C ARG A 92 21.72 53.20 -6.34
N GLY A 93 22.68 52.56 -5.67
CA GLY A 93 23.81 53.19 -4.98
C GLY A 93 24.93 53.62 -5.93
N ALA A 94 26.18 53.59 -5.44
CA ALA A 94 27.33 53.97 -6.27
C ALA A 94 27.62 52.92 -7.35
N THR A 95 27.31 51.66 -7.06
CA THR A 95 27.40 50.54 -8.01
C THR A 95 26.01 49.96 -8.34
N GLN A 96 25.93 49.11 -9.37
CA GLN A 96 24.68 48.41 -9.72
C GLN A 96 24.26 47.35 -8.68
N ALA A 97 25.17 46.97 -7.78
CA ALA A 97 24.94 45.97 -6.73
C ALA A 97 24.63 46.59 -5.36
N GLU A 98 24.65 47.93 -5.26
CA GLU A 98 24.38 48.66 -4.03
C GLU A 98 23.00 49.32 -4.10
N THR A 99 22.38 49.45 -2.93
CA THR A 99 21.15 50.19 -2.73
C THR A 99 21.42 51.48 -1.98
N ARG A 100 20.63 52.51 -2.26
CA ARG A 100 20.67 53.79 -1.54
C ARG A 100 19.26 54.34 -1.40
N LYS A 101 18.97 54.89 -0.22
CA LYS A 101 17.77 55.67 0.02
C LYS A 101 17.62 56.78 -1.04
N ASP A 102 16.45 56.84 -1.66
CA ASP A 102 16.09 57.78 -2.71
C ASP A 102 17.10 57.80 -3.89
N GLY A 103 17.77 56.67 -4.14
CA GLY A 103 18.68 56.47 -5.25
C GLY A 103 17.97 56.46 -6.61
N LEU A 104 18.74 56.58 -7.70
CA LEU A 104 18.20 56.47 -9.07
C LEU A 104 17.63 55.06 -9.32
N PRO A 105 16.60 54.89 -10.15
CA PRO A 105 16.09 53.54 -10.45
C PRO A 105 17.16 52.61 -11.06
N PHE A 106 17.04 51.32 -10.75
CA PHE A 106 17.75 50.27 -11.47
C PHE A 106 17.16 50.16 -12.88
N VAL A 107 18.02 50.00 -13.90
CA VAL A 107 17.60 49.92 -15.29
C VAL A 107 17.65 48.47 -15.75
N ILE A 108 16.51 47.93 -16.17
CA ILE A 108 16.41 46.65 -16.85
C ILE A 108 16.45 46.92 -18.36
N THR A 109 17.34 46.23 -19.07
CA THR A 109 17.57 46.47 -20.51
C THR A 109 16.93 45.43 -21.41
N GLN A 110 16.60 44.25 -20.88
CA GLN A 110 16.04 43.14 -21.64
C GLN A 110 14.93 42.46 -20.86
N GLU A 111 13.96 41.92 -21.60
CA GLU A 111 12.91 41.09 -21.00
C GLU A 111 13.50 39.74 -20.59
N GLN A 112 13.34 39.36 -19.32
CA GLN A 112 13.84 38.10 -18.78
C GLN A 112 13.20 37.79 -17.42
N VAL A 113 13.11 36.51 -17.08
CA VAL A 113 12.71 36.10 -15.73
C VAL A 113 13.89 36.29 -14.79
N VAL A 114 13.68 37.01 -13.69
CA VAL A 114 14.73 37.35 -12.73
C VAL A 114 14.36 36.95 -11.31
N ARG A 115 15.38 36.61 -10.53
CA ARG A 115 15.36 36.64 -9.07
C ARG A 115 15.97 37.98 -8.64
N VAL A 116 15.23 38.76 -7.87
CA VAL A 116 15.73 39.97 -7.21
C VAL A 116 15.91 39.66 -5.73
N ARG A 117 17.14 39.81 -5.22
CA ARG A 117 17.48 39.62 -3.81
C ARG A 117 18.00 40.93 -3.24
N LEU A 118 17.35 41.41 -2.19
CA LEU A 118 17.75 42.57 -1.40
C LEU A 118 18.33 42.10 -0.07
N ASP A 119 19.48 42.62 0.32
CA ASP A 119 20.08 42.41 1.63
C ASP A 119 20.21 43.75 2.36
N THR A 120 19.31 44.00 3.31
CA THR A 120 19.24 45.28 4.03
C THR A 120 20.31 45.40 5.10
N GLY A 121 20.97 44.31 5.49
CA GLY A 121 22.11 44.36 6.41
C GLY A 121 23.41 44.78 5.72
N GLN A 122 23.48 44.62 4.40
CA GLN A 122 24.64 44.95 3.57
C GLN A 122 24.34 46.08 2.57
N ASP A 123 23.14 46.67 2.60
CA ASP A 123 22.64 47.64 1.63
C ASP A 123 22.87 47.20 0.17
N SER A 124 22.69 45.91 -0.12
CA SER A 124 23.03 45.32 -1.43
C SER A 124 21.84 44.70 -2.14
N ILE A 125 21.92 44.64 -3.47
CA ILE A 125 20.92 44.03 -4.34
C ILE A 125 21.58 43.15 -5.40
N SER A 126 20.94 42.04 -5.74
CA SER A 126 21.26 41.28 -6.94
C SER A 126 20.02 41.06 -7.80
N ILE A 127 20.18 41.22 -9.11
CA ILE A 127 19.16 40.93 -10.12
C ILE A 127 19.74 39.85 -11.03
N LEU A 128 19.34 38.61 -10.77
CA LEU A 128 19.89 37.43 -11.42
C LEU A 128 18.88 36.87 -12.43
N PRO A 129 19.22 36.75 -13.73
CA PRO A 129 18.40 36.00 -14.68
C PRO A 129 18.29 34.53 -14.26
N VAL A 130 17.09 33.97 -14.28
CA VAL A 130 16.83 32.59 -13.84
C VAL A 130 16.01 31.79 -14.84
N SER A 131 16.38 30.52 -15.01
CA SER A 131 15.59 29.49 -15.68
C SER A 131 15.43 28.29 -14.75
N LEU A 132 14.24 27.69 -14.66
CA LEU A 132 13.99 26.60 -13.72
C LEU A 132 14.22 25.24 -14.37
N TYR A 133 14.96 24.38 -13.67
CA TYR A 133 15.21 23.01 -14.06
C TYR A 133 14.71 22.05 -12.98
N LEU A 134 14.32 20.86 -13.40
CA LEU A 134 14.17 19.71 -12.53
C LEU A 134 15.46 18.89 -12.55
N LYS A 135 15.90 18.49 -11.37
CA LYS A 135 17.03 17.59 -11.17
C LYS A 135 16.60 16.44 -10.27
N GLY A 136 17.29 15.31 -10.36
CA GLY A 136 16.93 14.10 -9.62
C GLY A 136 17.35 12.85 -10.38
N ASN A 137 17.26 11.70 -9.73
CA ASN A 137 17.67 10.43 -10.34
C ASN A 137 16.58 9.77 -11.20
N ILE A 138 15.34 10.29 -11.12
CA ILE A 138 14.23 9.89 -12.00
C ILE A 138 13.94 10.93 -13.10
N VAL A 139 14.69 12.03 -13.13
CA VAL A 139 14.48 13.15 -14.05
C VAL A 139 15.54 13.09 -15.16
N LYS A 140 15.13 13.30 -16.41
CA LYS A 140 16.07 13.41 -17.53
C LYS A 140 16.93 14.67 -17.35
N PRO A 141 18.28 14.59 -17.48
CA PRO A 141 19.12 15.78 -17.40
C PRO A 141 18.69 16.89 -18.36
N GLY A 142 18.67 18.13 -17.89
CA GLY A 142 18.26 19.30 -18.66
C GLY A 142 16.74 19.51 -18.78
N THR A 143 15.92 18.78 -18.03
CA THR A 143 14.46 19.00 -17.98
C THR A 143 14.16 20.38 -17.40
N GLN A 144 13.54 21.25 -18.21
CA GLN A 144 13.14 22.61 -17.81
C GLN A 144 11.66 22.65 -17.39
N VAL A 145 11.34 23.60 -16.50
CA VAL A 145 9.96 23.98 -16.16
C VAL A 145 9.74 25.41 -16.63
N GLN A 146 8.68 25.63 -17.41
CA GLN A 146 8.35 26.92 -17.99
C GLN A 146 7.82 27.89 -16.94
N TYR A 147 8.15 29.16 -17.11
CA TYR A 147 7.61 30.24 -16.29
C TYR A 147 6.15 30.50 -16.69
N ASP A 148 5.26 30.53 -15.69
CA ASP A 148 3.80 30.67 -15.86
C ASP A 148 3.29 32.06 -15.41
N GLY A 149 4.20 32.97 -15.05
CA GLY A 149 3.88 34.32 -14.57
C GLY A 149 3.93 34.45 -13.05
N HIS A 150 4.12 35.67 -12.55
CA HIS A 150 3.94 36.05 -11.14
C HIS A 150 4.75 35.20 -10.13
N GLY A 151 5.95 34.81 -10.51
CA GLY A 151 6.85 34.00 -9.67
C GLY A 151 6.48 32.51 -9.62
N VAL A 152 5.67 32.05 -10.57
CA VAL A 152 5.25 30.66 -10.70
C VAL A 152 5.91 30.01 -11.92
N TRP A 153 6.34 28.77 -11.77
CA TRP A 153 6.75 27.89 -12.86
C TRP A 153 5.87 26.66 -12.87
N LYS A 154 5.42 26.26 -14.06
CA LYS A 154 4.51 25.12 -14.24
C LYS A 154 4.78 24.39 -15.54
N SER A 155 4.87 23.07 -15.49
CA SER A 155 5.01 22.25 -16.71
C SER A 155 4.57 20.81 -16.48
N ARG A 156 4.10 20.18 -17.56
CA ARG A 156 3.95 18.73 -17.62
C ARG A 156 5.29 18.10 -17.96
N VAL A 157 5.77 17.19 -17.11
CA VAL A 157 7.12 16.60 -17.17
C VAL A 157 7.05 15.08 -17.03
N GLU A 158 7.95 14.37 -17.73
CA GLU A 158 8.16 12.93 -17.56
C GLU A 158 9.31 12.68 -16.58
N MET A 159 9.04 11.91 -15.53
CA MET A 159 10.00 11.51 -14.50
C MET A 159 10.25 9.99 -14.55
N ASN A 160 10.71 9.49 -15.70
CA ASN A 160 10.91 8.06 -15.97
C ASN A 160 12.39 7.69 -16.22
N HIS A 161 13.34 8.55 -15.83
CA HIS A 161 14.77 8.34 -16.06
C HIS A 161 15.44 7.47 -14.97
N GLY A 162 16.66 7.02 -15.24
CA GLY A 162 17.49 6.22 -14.32
C GLY A 162 16.95 4.82 -14.05
N ASP A 163 17.72 3.99 -13.32
CA ASP A 163 17.29 2.68 -12.84
C ASP A 163 17.34 2.57 -11.30
N VAL A 164 16.27 2.99 -10.63
CA VAL A 164 16.15 2.99 -9.17
C VAL A 164 14.87 2.27 -8.80
N PHE A 165 15.01 1.18 -8.04
CA PHE A 165 13.88 0.32 -7.68
C PHE A 165 13.12 0.85 -6.46
N LEU A 166 13.82 1.14 -5.36
CA LEU A 166 13.21 1.51 -4.09
C LEU A 166 12.57 2.90 -4.12
N PHE A 167 11.44 3.07 -3.44
CA PHE A 167 10.76 4.36 -3.34
C PHE A 167 11.57 5.41 -2.58
N SER A 168 12.22 5.00 -1.48
CA SER A 168 13.07 5.87 -0.64
C SER A 168 14.15 6.60 -1.44
N ASP A 169 14.59 5.98 -2.53
CA ASP A 169 15.72 6.43 -3.30
C ASP A 169 15.28 7.24 -4.52
N LYS A 170 14.00 7.20 -4.93
CA LYS A 170 13.50 7.99 -6.05
C LYS A 170 13.23 9.42 -5.60
N TYR A 171 13.83 10.39 -6.27
CA TYR A 171 13.59 11.78 -5.91
C TYR A 171 13.80 12.76 -7.06
N PHE A 172 13.23 13.94 -6.87
CA PHE A 172 13.54 15.15 -7.63
C PHE A 172 13.65 16.38 -6.71
N TYR A 173 14.18 17.46 -7.26
CA TYR A 173 14.19 18.79 -6.70
C TYR A 173 14.28 19.81 -7.84
N PHE A 174 14.08 21.09 -7.51
CA PHE A 174 14.16 22.18 -8.47
C PHE A 174 15.54 22.85 -8.37
N ALA A 175 16.03 23.42 -9.47
CA ALA A 175 17.27 24.20 -9.46
C ALA A 175 17.19 25.33 -10.47
N PHE A 176 17.46 26.57 -10.03
CA PHE A 176 17.61 27.67 -10.97
C PHE A 176 18.96 27.56 -11.70
N ASN A 177 18.95 27.87 -12.99
CA ASN A 177 20.11 27.86 -13.89
C ASN A 177 20.85 26.51 -13.93
N ASN A 178 20.14 25.42 -13.58
CA ASN A 178 20.69 24.06 -13.48
C ASN A 178 21.85 23.94 -12.47
N ASP A 179 21.94 24.87 -11.50
CA ASP A 179 23.02 24.98 -10.52
C ASP A 179 22.57 24.47 -9.14
N ASP A 180 23.39 23.62 -8.52
CA ASP A 180 23.12 23.08 -7.17
C ASP A 180 23.26 24.12 -6.07
N ALA A 181 24.02 25.20 -6.28
CA ALA A 181 24.06 26.34 -5.37
C ALA A 181 22.72 27.11 -5.31
N LEU A 182 21.89 26.94 -6.35
CA LEU A 182 20.55 27.53 -6.49
C LEU A 182 19.44 26.45 -6.46
N ALA A 183 19.72 25.33 -5.80
CA ALA A 183 18.73 24.28 -5.59
C ALA A 183 17.60 24.77 -4.68
N VAL A 184 16.36 24.48 -5.06
CA VAL A 184 15.14 24.74 -4.29
C VAL A 184 14.54 23.38 -3.92
N ARG A 185 14.43 23.13 -2.61
CA ARG A 185 14.05 21.84 -2.03
C ARG A 185 12.91 21.99 -1.03
N ARG A 186 12.25 20.87 -0.70
CA ARG A 186 11.19 20.86 0.30
C ARG A 186 11.81 21.14 1.66
N VAL A 187 11.23 22.07 2.42
CA VAL A 187 11.66 22.32 3.80
C VAL A 187 11.38 21.06 4.63
N ALA A 188 12.38 20.60 5.39
CA ALA A 188 12.26 19.37 6.16
C ALA A 188 11.08 19.44 7.14
N GLY A 189 10.22 18.41 7.13
CA GLY A 189 9.02 18.37 7.96
C GLY A 189 7.83 19.21 7.46
N SER A 190 8.00 19.96 6.37
CA SER A 190 6.88 20.61 5.67
C SER A 190 6.35 19.72 4.54
N ARG A 191 5.08 19.88 4.20
CA ARG A 191 4.45 19.21 3.05
C ARG A 191 4.66 19.99 1.75
N THR A 192 4.52 21.30 1.82
CA THR A 192 4.43 22.17 0.63
C THR A 192 5.47 23.27 0.61
N SER A 193 6.15 23.58 1.70
CA SER A 193 7.10 24.70 1.74
C SER A 193 8.40 24.37 1.02
N MET A 194 8.91 25.35 0.27
CA MET A 194 10.15 25.25 -0.51
C MET A 194 11.14 26.34 -0.11
N ALA A 195 12.42 25.99 -0.05
CA ALA A 195 13.49 26.94 0.22
C ALA A 195 14.82 26.47 -0.37
N MET A 196 15.82 27.36 -0.40
CA MET A 196 17.17 26.96 -0.80
C MET A 196 18.00 26.51 0.41
N PRO A 197 18.72 25.37 0.32
CA PRO A 197 19.67 24.98 1.36
C PRO A 197 20.79 26.01 1.57
N SER A 198 21.20 26.69 0.49
CA SER A 198 22.24 27.74 0.51
C SER A 198 21.84 28.98 1.33
N GLU A 199 20.56 29.12 1.67
CA GLU A 199 20.01 30.19 2.50
C GLU A 199 19.87 29.76 3.98
N GLY A 200 20.43 28.61 4.36
CA GLY A 200 20.43 28.12 5.73
C GLY A 200 19.18 27.34 6.15
N PHE A 201 18.29 26.99 5.20
CA PHE A 201 17.13 26.15 5.48
C PHE A 201 17.50 24.67 5.57
N SER A 202 16.94 23.97 6.55
CA SER A 202 16.92 22.50 6.56
C SER A 202 15.93 22.00 5.52
N THR A 203 16.41 21.24 4.54
CA THR A 203 15.61 20.80 3.39
C THR A 203 15.87 19.35 3.02
N GLU A 204 14.95 18.76 2.26
CA GLU A 204 15.00 17.42 1.73
C GLU A 204 14.53 17.37 0.26
N ASN A 205 14.96 16.35 -0.47
CA ASN A 205 14.45 16.10 -1.82
C ASN A 205 13.00 15.59 -1.77
N ILE A 206 12.27 15.79 -2.86
CA ILE A 206 10.90 15.32 -2.99
C ILE A 206 10.90 13.89 -3.53
N ARG A 207 10.32 12.94 -2.78
CA ARG A 207 10.14 11.55 -3.22
C ARG A 207 8.85 11.41 -4.03
N VAL A 208 8.95 10.74 -5.17
CA VAL A 208 7.81 10.39 -6.02
C VAL A 208 8.17 9.18 -6.87
N ASN A 209 7.18 8.36 -7.24
CA ASN A 209 7.40 7.29 -8.20
C ASN A 209 7.50 7.82 -9.64
N ARG A 210 7.99 6.95 -10.52
CA ARG A 210 8.06 7.24 -11.95
C ARG A 210 6.67 7.52 -12.53
N GLY A 211 6.59 8.49 -13.42
CA GLY A 211 5.32 8.89 -14.03
C GLY A 211 5.44 10.15 -14.87
N THR A 212 4.29 10.67 -15.29
CA THR A 212 4.16 11.98 -15.95
C THR A 212 3.30 12.86 -15.06
N TYR A 213 3.83 14.03 -14.72
CA TYR A 213 3.22 14.91 -13.73
C TYR A 213 3.17 16.33 -14.23
N THR A 214 2.16 17.10 -13.81
CA THR A 214 2.22 18.55 -13.84
C THR A 214 2.88 19.01 -12.55
N VAL A 215 4.08 19.57 -12.64
CA VAL A 215 4.77 20.16 -11.48
C VAL A 215 4.57 21.66 -11.45
N THR A 216 4.44 22.20 -10.25
CA THR A 216 4.36 23.65 -10.01
C THR A 216 5.34 24.05 -8.91
N LEU A 217 6.11 25.11 -9.14
CA LEU A 217 6.89 25.82 -8.12
C LEU A 217 6.39 27.25 -8.06
N ASP A 218 5.85 27.68 -6.92
CA ASP A 218 5.40 29.05 -6.64
C ASP A 218 6.39 29.68 -5.66
N MET A 219 7.35 30.46 -6.16
CA MET A 219 8.32 31.16 -5.31
C MET A 219 7.79 32.48 -4.76
N ALA A 220 6.67 33.01 -5.29
CA ALA A 220 6.00 34.13 -4.64
C ALA A 220 5.45 33.71 -3.26
N ARG A 221 5.01 32.45 -3.13
CA ARG A 221 4.53 31.85 -1.88
C ARG A 221 5.51 30.87 -1.22
N HIS A 222 6.64 30.58 -1.84
CA HIS A 222 7.60 29.55 -1.41
C HIS A 222 6.94 28.18 -1.22
N THR A 223 6.15 27.76 -2.20
CA THR A 223 5.45 26.47 -2.20
C THR A 223 5.65 25.66 -3.48
N TRP A 224 5.38 24.37 -3.43
CA TRP A 224 5.31 23.50 -4.60
C TRP A 224 4.02 22.68 -4.61
N ASP A 225 3.70 22.16 -5.79
CA ASP A 225 2.62 21.21 -6.00
C ASP A 225 2.95 20.23 -7.13
N ILE A 226 2.28 19.08 -7.12
CA ILE A 226 2.37 18.07 -8.16
C ILE A 226 0.99 17.46 -8.41
N ASP A 227 0.62 17.36 -9.68
CA ASP A 227 -0.68 16.85 -10.09
C ASP A 227 -0.58 15.81 -11.20
N ALA A 228 -1.45 14.81 -11.14
CA ALA A 228 -1.68 13.83 -12.18
C ALA A 228 -3.09 13.23 -12.03
N PRO A 229 -3.68 12.70 -13.11
CA PRO A 229 -4.92 11.95 -13.01
C PRO A 229 -4.76 10.75 -12.08
N ILE A 230 -5.81 10.42 -11.32
CA ILE A 230 -5.86 9.15 -10.60
C ILE A 230 -5.78 7.99 -11.59
N ASP A 231 -4.83 7.10 -11.37
CA ASP A 231 -4.72 5.85 -12.12
C ASP A 231 -5.63 4.79 -11.48
N GLU A 232 -6.72 4.48 -12.19
CA GLU A 232 -7.74 3.50 -11.79
C GLU A 232 -7.23 2.06 -11.70
N ASN A 233 -6.03 1.77 -12.20
CA ASN A 233 -5.43 0.43 -12.22
C ASN A 233 -4.21 0.32 -11.29
N ARG A 234 -3.76 1.44 -10.68
CA ARG A 234 -2.61 1.45 -9.78
C ARG A 234 -3.01 1.13 -8.35
N ILE A 235 -2.24 0.23 -7.75
CA ILE A 235 -2.31 -0.16 -6.34
C ILE A 235 -1.04 0.31 -5.62
N SER A 236 -1.15 1.32 -4.77
CA SER A 236 -0.03 1.86 -3.99
C SER A 236 0.25 0.97 -2.78
N ALA A 237 1.42 0.33 -2.71
CA ALA A 237 1.89 -0.43 -1.55
C ALA A 237 2.57 0.51 -0.54
N PHE A 238 1.82 0.95 0.46
CA PHE A 238 2.19 1.98 1.43
C PHE A 238 2.41 1.37 2.82
N GLY A 239 3.67 1.14 3.18
CA GLY A 239 4.01 0.41 4.39
C GLY A 239 5.46 0.55 4.81
N SER A 240 5.91 -0.46 5.56
CA SER A 240 7.25 -0.53 6.14
C SER A 240 8.19 -1.47 5.35
N SER A 241 9.28 -1.93 5.96
CA SER A 241 10.32 -2.77 5.34
C SER A 241 9.77 -4.02 4.64
N VAL A 242 8.89 -4.78 5.30
CA VAL A 242 8.27 -5.97 4.70
C VAL A 242 7.37 -5.61 3.52
N CYS A 243 6.60 -4.52 3.58
CA CYS A 243 5.81 -4.05 2.43
C CYS A 243 6.71 -3.58 1.28
N ASN A 244 7.89 -3.03 1.60
CA ASN A 244 8.96 -2.67 0.66
C ASN A 244 9.70 -3.89 0.09
N GLY A 245 9.41 -5.10 0.57
CA GLY A 245 10.05 -6.35 0.12
C GLY A 245 11.40 -6.66 0.77
N GLU A 246 11.76 -5.98 1.86
CA GLU A 246 12.95 -6.33 2.65
C GLU A 246 12.92 -7.81 3.01
N GLY A 247 14.04 -8.50 2.76
CA GLY A 247 14.12 -9.93 2.97
C GLY A 247 14.06 -10.76 1.69
N ALA A 248 13.29 -10.33 0.71
CA ALA A 248 13.25 -10.97 -0.61
C ALA A 248 14.43 -10.54 -1.48
N ALA A 249 14.80 -11.41 -2.42
CA ALA A 249 15.81 -11.12 -3.43
C ALA A 249 15.49 -9.82 -4.20
N GLY A 250 16.39 -8.85 -4.13
CA GLY A 250 16.24 -7.56 -4.81
C GLY A 250 15.03 -6.73 -4.38
N HIS A 251 14.53 -6.91 -3.15
CA HIS A 251 13.31 -6.26 -2.63
C HIS A 251 12.02 -6.60 -3.40
N LYS A 252 12.03 -7.71 -4.15
CA LYS A 252 10.87 -8.20 -4.91
C LYS A 252 9.96 -9.07 -4.03
N GLY A 253 9.49 -8.50 -2.93
CA GLY A 253 8.64 -9.18 -1.94
C GLY A 253 7.17 -9.33 -2.35
N TYR A 254 6.30 -9.64 -1.39
CA TYR A 254 4.91 -10.07 -1.66
C TYR A 254 4.11 -9.09 -2.52
N ALA A 255 4.27 -7.77 -2.32
CA ALA A 255 3.54 -6.76 -3.08
C ALA A 255 3.97 -6.75 -4.56
N TYR A 256 5.27 -6.90 -4.83
CA TYR A 256 5.80 -7.06 -6.18
C TYR A 256 5.32 -8.37 -6.82
N MET A 257 5.42 -9.50 -6.09
CA MET A 257 4.96 -10.80 -6.57
C MET A 257 3.46 -10.80 -6.89
N TYR A 258 2.66 -10.13 -6.06
CA TYR A 258 1.24 -9.95 -6.31
C TYR A 258 0.98 -9.09 -7.57
N GLY A 259 1.77 -8.04 -7.80
CA GLY A 259 1.77 -7.29 -9.06
C GLY A 259 2.04 -8.18 -10.28
N GLN A 260 2.98 -9.13 -10.19
CA GLN A 260 3.22 -10.11 -11.26
C GLN A 260 2.02 -11.04 -11.46
N GLN A 261 1.38 -11.48 -10.37
CA GLN A 261 0.17 -12.30 -10.45
C GLN A 261 -0.96 -11.53 -11.15
N LEU A 262 -1.20 -10.27 -10.80
CA LEU A 262 -2.20 -9.42 -11.46
C LEU A 262 -1.94 -9.25 -12.96
N ALA A 263 -0.69 -8.99 -13.35
CA ALA A 263 -0.29 -8.89 -14.75
C ALA A 263 -0.53 -10.21 -15.52
N ALA A 264 -0.23 -11.35 -14.89
CA ALA A 264 -0.50 -12.66 -15.46
C ALA A 264 -2.01 -12.91 -15.63
N ARG A 265 -2.82 -12.56 -14.62
CA ARG A 265 -4.29 -12.67 -14.70
C ARG A 265 -4.86 -11.87 -15.86
N TYR A 266 -4.41 -10.64 -16.04
CA TYR A 266 -4.83 -9.82 -17.17
C TYR A 266 -4.42 -10.45 -18.51
N SER A 267 -3.17 -10.90 -18.63
CA SER A 267 -2.64 -11.52 -19.84
C SER A 267 -3.36 -12.83 -20.22
N ASN A 268 -3.83 -13.58 -19.21
CA ASN A 268 -4.57 -14.82 -19.40
C ASN A 268 -6.07 -14.61 -19.66
N GLY A 269 -6.60 -13.40 -19.45
CA GLY A 269 -8.02 -13.10 -19.53
C GLY A 269 -8.82 -13.43 -18.26
N ASP A 270 -8.15 -13.80 -17.16
CA ASP A 270 -8.78 -14.06 -15.85
C ASP A 270 -9.20 -12.75 -15.14
N SER A 271 -8.59 -11.63 -15.51
CA SER A 271 -8.98 -10.29 -15.08
C SER A 271 -9.19 -9.39 -16.31
N PRO A 272 -10.28 -8.59 -16.34
CA PRO A 272 -10.47 -7.60 -17.39
C PRO A 272 -9.63 -6.33 -17.18
N THR A 273 -8.91 -6.23 -16.05
CA THR A 273 -8.24 -5.00 -15.63
C THR A 273 -6.72 -5.20 -15.56
N PRO A 274 -5.90 -4.35 -16.20
CA PRO A 274 -4.45 -4.44 -16.12
C PRO A 274 -3.92 -3.81 -14.82
N PHE A 275 -4.31 -4.36 -13.67
CA PHE A 275 -3.84 -3.87 -12.38
C PHE A 275 -2.33 -4.03 -12.25
N TYR A 276 -1.70 -3.06 -11.59
CA TYR A 276 -0.29 -3.13 -11.23
C TYR A 276 -0.03 -2.47 -9.87
N VAL A 277 1.07 -2.88 -9.24
CA VAL A 277 1.47 -2.39 -7.92
C VAL A 277 2.57 -1.34 -8.07
N SER A 278 2.43 -0.23 -7.34
CA SER A 278 3.44 0.82 -7.20
C SER A 278 3.92 0.87 -5.74
N GLY A 279 5.22 0.71 -5.51
CA GLY A 279 5.78 0.72 -4.16
C GLY A 279 5.93 2.13 -3.62
N VAL A 280 5.34 2.43 -2.45
CA VAL A 280 5.48 3.72 -1.71
C VAL A 280 5.95 3.46 -0.27
N SER A 281 6.57 2.30 -0.04
CA SER A 281 6.99 1.84 1.28
C SER A 281 8.40 2.30 1.63
N ILE A 282 8.65 2.53 2.93
CA ILE A 282 9.96 2.92 3.46
C ILE A 282 10.26 2.06 4.69
N GLY A 283 11.45 1.48 4.76
CA GLY A 283 11.89 0.64 5.87
C GLY A 283 11.73 1.31 7.24
N GLY A 284 11.39 0.53 8.26
CA GLY A 284 11.28 0.99 9.65
C GLY A 284 10.09 1.90 9.96
N ASN A 285 9.23 2.22 8.99
CA ASN A 285 8.06 3.05 9.22
C ASN A 285 7.02 2.40 10.14
N SER A 286 6.49 3.19 11.06
CA SER A 286 5.31 2.94 11.89
C SER A 286 4.07 3.66 11.33
N THR A 287 2.93 3.53 12.00
CA THR A 287 1.73 4.30 11.64
C THR A 287 1.93 5.82 11.74
N LEU A 288 2.72 6.29 12.71
CA LEU A 288 3.08 7.71 12.87
C LEU A 288 3.84 8.25 11.64
N ASN A 289 4.78 7.45 11.13
CA ASN A 289 5.55 7.84 9.95
C ASN A 289 4.66 7.93 8.71
N LEU A 290 3.75 6.96 8.50
CA LEU A 290 2.82 7.00 7.38
C LEU A 290 1.87 8.20 7.45
N LEU A 291 1.41 8.59 8.64
CA LEU A 291 0.59 9.80 8.82
C LEU A 291 1.39 11.08 8.51
N ALA A 292 2.66 11.13 8.90
CA ALA A 292 3.53 12.27 8.63
C ALA A 292 3.77 12.46 7.13
N ARG A 293 4.01 11.36 6.39
CA ARG A 293 4.31 11.35 4.95
C ARG A 293 3.14 10.97 4.04
N TYR A 294 1.92 11.14 4.53
CA TYR A 294 0.71 10.71 3.81
C TYR A 294 0.58 11.34 2.41
N ASP A 295 1.12 12.56 2.23
CA ASP A 295 1.23 13.24 0.94
C ASP A 295 2.02 12.44 -0.10
N GLU A 296 3.05 11.70 0.29
CA GLU A 296 3.81 10.85 -0.64
C GLU A 296 2.95 9.73 -1.25
N MET A 297 1.98 9.20 -0.50
CA MET A 297 1.00 8.24 -1.02
C MET A 297 -0.03 8.92 -1.93
N LEU A 298 -0.44 10.15 -1.61
CA LEU A 298 -1.32 10.93 -2.49
C LEU A 298 -0.66 11.19 -3.85
N HIS A 299 0.63 11.57 -3.83
CA HIS A 299 1.43 11.85 -5.03
C HIS A 299 1.84 10.60 -5.81
N ASP A 300 1.45 9.39 -5.36
CA ASP A 300 1.52 8.18 -6.18
C ASP A 300 0.25 8.00 -7.03
N PHE A 301 -0.79 8.81 -6.84
CA PHE A 301 -2.00 8.90 -7.66
C PHE A 301 -2.73 7.56 -7.95
N GLY A 302 -2.51 6.52 -7.14
CA GLY A 302 -3.23 5.24 -7.29
C GLY A 302 -4.65 5.29 -6.72
N ARG A 303 -5.58 4.58 -7.37
CA ARG A 303 -6.95 4.38 -6.86
C ARG A 303 -6.98 3.51 -5.61
N TYR A 304 -6.11 2.52 -5.52
CA TYR A 304 -6.10 1.53 -4.44
C TYR A 304 -4.84 1.67 -3.59
N VAL A 305 -4.95 1.32 -2.30
CA VAL A 305 -3.82 1.41 -1.36
C VAL A 305 -3.74 0.15 -0.52
N ILE A 306 -2.63 -0.58 -0.59
CA ILE A 306 -2.29 -1.62 0.39
C ILE A 306 -1.56 -0.95 1.53
N ILE A 307 -2.06 -1.08 2.76
CA ILE A 307 -1.39 -0.61 3.98
C ILE A 307 -0.70 -1.81 4.64
N GLY A 308 0.64 -1.83 4.59
CA GLY A 308 1.47 -2.94 5.08
C GLY A 308 2.35 -2.54 6.26
N LEU A 309 1.78 -2.57 7.47
CA LEU A 309 2.47 -2.24 8.73
C LEU A 309 2.34 -3.39 9.73
N SER A 310 3.17 -3.35 10.77
CA SER A 310 3.07 -4.28 11.89
C SER A 310 3.34 -3.60 13.24
N LEU A 311 2.82 -4.20 14.31
CA LEU A 311 3.07 -3.82 15.71
C LEU A 311 4.56 -3.86 16.05
N GLY A 312 5.36 -4.63 15.31
CA GLY A 312 6.82 -4.70 15.48
C GLY A 312 7.48 -3.33 15.29
N ASN A 313 7.17 -2.62 14.20
CA ASN A 313 7.70 -1.27 13.97
C ASN A 313 6.95 -0.19 14.73
N GLU A 314 5.76 -0.50 15.25
CA GLU A 314 5.11 0.34 16.26
C GLU A 314 5.83 0.27 17.62
N GLY A 315 6.71 -0.72 17.83
CA GLY A 315 7.53 -0.88 19.02
C GLY A 315 6.86 -1.70 20.12
N ILE A 316 6.02 -2.69 19.77
CA ILE A 316 5.31 -3.51 20.78
C ILE A 316 6.27 -4.34 21.65
N HIS A 317 7.36 -4.86 21.05
CA HIS A 317 8.30 -5.73 21.74
C HIS A 317 9.15 -4.93 22.73
N GLY A 318 9.15 -5.35 24.00
CA GLY A 318 9.90 -4.70 25.06
C GLY A 318 9.32 -3.36 25.54
N ALA A 319 8.14 -2.95 25.07
CA ALA A 319 7.50 -1.73 25.53
C ALA A 319 7.08 -1.85 27.00
N ALA A 320 7.38 -0.81 27.80
CA ALA A 320 6.91 -0.71 29.18
C ALA A 320 5.37 -0.68 29.29
N ASN A 321 4.68 -0.22 28.24
CA ASN A 321 3.23 -0.21 28.14
C ASN A 321 2.77 -0.67 26.74
N GLN A 322 2.74 -1.98 26.52
CA GLN A 322 2.32 -2.59 25.25
C GLN A 322 0.88 -2.21 24.85
N ALA A 323 -0.03 -2.05 25.82
CA ALA A 323 -1.41 -1.65 25.54
C ALA A 323 -1.48 -0.25 24.91
N ALA A 324 -0.61 0.68 25.31
CA ALA A 324 -0.53 2.00 24.69
C ALA A 324 -0.06 1.91 23.22
N ILE A 325 0.95 1.09 22.94
CA ILE A 325 1.46 0.86 21.57
C ILE A 325 0.39 0.20 20.69
N PHE A 326 -0.30 -0.82 21.22
CA PHE A 326 -1.44 -1.45 20.55
C PHE A 326 -2.53 -0.43 20.18
N ASN A 327 -2.92 0.43 21.13
CA ASN A 327 -3.96 1.43 20.91
C ASN A 327 -3.52 2.54 19.93
N GLN A 328 -2.24 2.91 19.94
CA GLN A 328 -1.67 3.84 18.97
C GLN A 328 -1.77 3.27 17.55
N PHE A 329 -1.31 2.03 17.34
CA PHE A 329 -1.44 1.35 16.04
C PHE A 329 -2.89 1.35 15.56
N ARG A 330 -3.81 0.90 16.42
CA ARG A 330 -5.25 0.82 16.12
C ARG A 330 -5.82 2.18 15.67
N THR A 331 -5.58 3.22 16.47
CA THR A 331 -6.13 4.56 16.23
C THR A 331 -5.58 5.18 14.94
N ASN A 332 -4.27 5.05 14.74
CA ASN A 332 -3.61 5.62 13.57
C ASN A 332 -3.95 4.84 12.29
N MET A 333 -4.09 3.51 12.34
CA MET A 333 -4.58 2.72 11.21
C MET A 333 -5.99 3.12 10.78
N LEU A 334 -6.92 3.28 11.74
CA LEU A 334 -8.28 3.76 11.45
C LEU A 334 -8.26 5.19 10.85
N THR A 335 -7.34 6.03 11.32
CA THR A 335 -7.12 7.38 10.76
C THR A 335 -6.61 7.30 9.32
N LEU A 336 -5.61 6.46 9.03
CA LEU A 336 -5.09 6.25 7.67
C LEU A 336 -6.19 5.75 6.72
N ILE A 337 -6.98 4.77 7.14
CA ILE A 337 -8.12 4.23 6.37
C ILE A 337 -9.14 5.34 6.06
N SER A 338 -9.50 6.15 7.07
CA SER A 338 -10.44 7.26 6.90
C SER A 338 -9.91 8.33 5.94
N LYS A 339 -8.62 8.68 6.05
CA LYS A 339 -7.97 9.62 5.14
C LYS A 339 -7.97 9.10 3.70
N CYS A 340 -7.58 7.84 3.46
CA CYS A 340 -7.62 7.24 2.13
C CYS A 340 -9.00 7.37 1.49
N ARG A 341 -10.07 7.06 2.25
CA ARG A 341 -11.45 7.19 1.76
C ARG A 341 -11.86 8.61 1.44
N LYS A 342 -11.50 9.56 2.32
CA LYS A 342 -11.79 10.98 2.12
C LYS A 342 -11.16 11.51 0.84
N ASP A 343 -10.00 10.97 0.47
CA ASP A 343 -9.29 11.31 -0.76
C ASP A 343 -9.69 10.40 -1.94
N GLY A 344 -10.82 9.71 -1.83
CA GLY A 344 -11.42 8.87 -2.87
C GLY A 344 -10.70 7.54 -3.11
N LYS A 345 -9.72 7.15 -2.29
CA LYS A 345 -8.96 5.90 -2.44
C LYS A 345 -9.61 4.72 -1.73
N ILE A 346 -9.31 3.52 -2.20
CA ILE A 346 -9.81 2.26 -1.62
C ILE A 346 -8.66 1.55 -0.87
N PRO A 347 -8.65 1.62 0.48
CA PRO A 347 -7.61 0.97 1.28
C PRO A 347 -7.87 -0.54 1.46
N VAL A 348 -6.78 -1.31 1.53
CA VAL A 348 -6.72 -2.74 1.89
C VAL A 348 -5.66 -2.90 2.97
N VAL A 349 -5.94 -3.63 4.04
CA VAL A 349 -5.03 -3.77 5.20
C VAL A 349 -4.41 -5.16 5.23
N MET A 350 -3.09 -5.22 5.28
CA MET A 350 -2.40 -6.46 5.63
C MET A 350 -2.47 -6.63 7.16
N ASN A 351 -2.88 -7.81 7.63
CA ASN A 351 -2.86 -8.13 9.05
C ASN A 351 -1.42 -8.03 9.61
N ASN A 352 -1.33 -7.94 10.93
CA ASN A 352 -0.05 -8.08 11.63
C ASN A 352 0.46 -9.50 11.50
N TYR A 353 1.78 -9.65 11.48
CA TYR A 353 2.47 -10.92 11.34
C TYR A 353 3.55 -11.06 12.41
N THR A 354 4.21 -12.22 12.38
CA THR A 354 5.24 -12.68 13.29
C THR A 354 6.55 -11.86 13.23
N ARG A 355 7.38 -11.95 14.29
CA ARG A 355 8.81 -11.62 14.30
C ARG A 355 9.58 -12.63 15.15
N GLY A 356 10.86 -12.85 14.85
CA GLY A 356 11.72 -13.81 15.53
C GLY A 356 11.99 -13.48 17.00
N ASP A 357 11.88 -12.21 17.40
CA ASP A 357 12.08 -11.72 18.76
C ASP A 357 10.81 -11.70 19.62
N TYR A 358 9.64 -11.99 19.04
CA TYR A 358 8.39 -11.95 19.81
C TYR A 358 8.36 -12.96 20.95
N ASN A 359 7.81 -12.50 22.07
CA ASN A 359 7.40 -13.34 23.18
C ASN A 359 5.88 -13.63 23.11
N ARG A 360 5.38 -14.35 24.10
CA ARG A 360 3.97 -14.74 24.18
C ARG A 360 3.01 -13.55 24.25
N ASP A 361 3.39 -12.48 24.93
CA ASP A 361 2.55 -11.29 25.10
C ASP A 361 2.49 -10.48 23.81
N ASP A 362 3.62 -10.31 23.11
CA ASP A 362 3.66 -9.71 21.77
C ASP A 362 2.73 -10.44 20.82
N TYR A 363 2.82 -11.78 20.79
CA TYR A 363 1.99 -12.62 19.93
C TYR A 363 0.50 -12.53 20.28
N SER A 364 0.16 -12.42 21.56
CA SER A 364 -1.21 -12.19 22.01
C SER A 364 -1.78 -10.88 21.46
N TYR A 365 -1.02 -9.79 21.52
CA TYR A 365 -1.43 -8.50 20.94
C TYR A 365 -1.54 -8.55 19.41
N VAL A 366 -0.65 -9.28 18.73
CA VAL A 366 -0.75 -9.50 17.28
C VAL A 366 -2.07 -10.19 16.91
N LYS A 367 -2.44 -11.28 17.60
CA LYS A 367 -3.72 -11.97 17.38
C LYS A 367 -4.91 -11.07 17.70
N GLN A 368 -4.85 -10.31 18.80
CA GLN A 368 -5.91 -9.37 19.16
C GLN A 368 -6.09 -8.27 18.10
N MET A 369 -5.01 -7.72 17.56
CA MET A 369 -5.07 -6.69 16.52
C MET A 369 -5.64 -7.27 15.22
N ASN A 370 -5.26 -8.50 14.87
CA ASN A 370 -5.80 -9.17 13.69
C ASN A 370 -7.31 -9.40 13.79
N LEU A 371 -7.80 -9.81 14.97
CA LEU A 371 -9.25 -9.88 15.23
C LEU A 371 -9.94 -8.52 15.08
N ASP A 372 -9.31 -7.44 15.50
CA ASP A 372 -9.83 -6.09 15.30
C ASP A 372 -9.87 -5.73 13.80
N ILE A 373 -8.82 -6.01 13.04
CA ILE A 373 -8.77 -5.80 11.59
C ILE A 373 -9.88 -6.58 10.86
N HIS A 374 -10.15 -7.83 11.26
CA HIS A 374 -11.27 -8.61 10.74
C HIS A 374 -12.63 -7.91 10.92
N ARG A 375 -12.79 -7.12 11.99
CA ARG A 375 -14.05 -6.43 12.34
C ARG A 375 -14.16 -5.05 11.72
N TRP A 376 -13.05 -4.37 11.45
CA TRP A 376 -13.09 -3.05 10.81
C TRP A 376 -13.71 -3.15 9.44
N GLU A 377 -14.48 -2.16 9.01
CA GLU A 377 -15.05 -2.12 7.66
C GLU A 377 -13.98 -1.78 6.62
N VAL A 378 -12.96 -2.62 6.41
CA VAL A 378 -11.93 -2.50 5.37
C VAL A 378 -11.61 -3.89 4.80
N PRO A 379 -11.30 -4.06 3.51
CA PRO A 379 -10.79 -5.33 3.00
C PRO A 379 -9.43 -5.64 3.64
N SER A 380 -9.16 -6.90 3.92
CA SER A 380 -7.96 -7.29 4.67
C SER A 380 -7.40 -8.66 4.27
N VAL A 381 -6.14 -8.91 4.65
CA VAL A 381 -5.41 -10.14 4.30
C VAL A 381 -4.74 -10.72 5.54
N ASN A 382 -5.02 -11.99 5.86
CA ASN A 382 -4.43 -12.67 7.01
C ASN A 382 -3.06 -13.28 6.63
N VAL A 383 -2.00 -12.51 6.86
CA VAL A 383 -0.63 -12.94 6.61
C VAL A 383 0.01 -13.67 7.80
N LEU A 384 -0.58 -13.58 9.01
CA LEU A 384 -0.05 -14.30 10.18
C LEU A 384 -0.14 -15.81 9.96
N GLY A 385 -1.34 -16.28 9.61
CA GLY A 385 -1.63 -17.70 9.37
C GLY A 385 -0.91 -18.32 8.17
N ALA A 386 -0.15 -17.51 7.42
CA ALA A 386 0.66 -17.98 6.32
C ALA A 386 2.07 -18.39 6.73
N ILE A 387 2.63 -17.80 7.81
CA ILE A 387 4.09 -17.87 8.03
C ILE A 387 4.57 -18.01 9.48
N ASP A 388 3.69 -17.85 10.47
CA ASP A 388 4.13 -18.00 11.86
C ASP A 388 4.37 -19.48 12.21
N ASN A 389 5.11 -19.73 13.29
CA ASN A 389 5.40 -21.07 13.81
C ASN A 389 4.41 -21.54 14.89
N GLY A 390 3.34 -20.78 15.15
CA GLY A 390 2.39 -21.02 16.24
C GLY A 390 2.78 -20.37 17.58
N GLU A 391 3.96 -19.75 17.68
CA GLU A 391 4.45 -19.03 18.85
C GLU A 391 4.67 -17.54 18.57
N GLY A 392 4.22 -17.05 17.41
CA GLY A 392 4.43 -15.68 16.97
C GLY A 392 5.83 -15.41 16.42
N LYS A 393 6.59 -16.47 16.08
CA LYS A 393 7.91 -16.42 15.43
C LYS A 393 7.84 -17.01 14.02
N TRP A 394 8.85 -16.72 13.19
CA TRP A 394 8.92 -17.22 11.82
C TRP A 394 8.95 -18.75 11.81
N ALA A 395 8.20 -19.38 10.91
CA ALA A 395 8.34 -20.80 10.64
C ALA A 395 9.74 -21.12 10.05
N ASP A 396 10.21 -22.34 10.31
CA ASP A 396 11.52 -22.80 9.86
C ASP A 396 11.66 -22.70 8.33
N GLY A 397 12.77 -22.12 7.88
CA GLY A 397 13.08 -21.98 6.45
C GLY A 397 12.41 -20.79 5.74
N TYR A 398 11.82 -19.85 6.49
CA TYR A 398 11.21 -18.64 5.93
C TYR A 398 11.78 -17.34 6.51
N MET A 399 12.86 -17.40 7.29
CA MET A 399 13.45 -16.25 7.99
C MET A 399 14.78 -15.85 7.34
N ARG A 400 14.93 -14.57 6.98
CA ARG A 400 16.24 -14.00 6.63
C ARG A 400 16.95 -13.48 7.88
N ASP A 401 16.24 -12.71 8.68
CA ASP A 401 16.71 -12.14 9.95
C ASP A 401 15.56 -12.08 10.96
N THR A 402 15.85 -11.67 12.19
CA THR A 402 14.87 -11.59 13.28
C THR A 402 13.59 -10.82 12.90
N TYR A 403 13.70 -9.79 12.05
CA TYR A 403 12.60 -8.89 11.70
C TYR A 403 11.97 -9.17 10.35
N HIS A 404 12.65 -9.92 9.48
CA HIS A 404 12.25 -10.11 8.09
C HIS A 404 12.28 -11.58 7.66
N GLN A 405 11.21 -11.98 6.99
CA GLN A 405 11.14 -13.20 6.22
C GLN A 405 12.04 -13.16 4.98
N ASP A 406 12.36 -14.31 4.41
CA ASP A 406 13.05 -14.42 3.13
C ASP A 406 12.08 -14.36 1.92
N THR A 407 12.60 -14.63 0.71
CA THR A 407 11.81 -14.67 -0.53
C THR A 407 10.65 -15.66 -0.46
N GLU A 408 10.83 -16.83 0.14
CA GLU A 408 9.76 -17.82 0.23
C GLU A 408 8.72 -17.40 1.26
N GLY A 409 9.12 -16.73 2.34
CA GLY A 409 8.14 -16.17 3.28
C GLY A 409 7.31 -15.04 2.66
N HIS A 410 7.91 -14.21 1.81
CA HIS A 410 7.17 -13.25 0.99
C HIS A 410 6.21 -13.93 0.01
N ARG A 411 6.57 -15.11 -0.51
CA ARG A 411 5.69 -15.89 -1.39
C ARG A 411 4.45 -16.39 -0.65
N GLU A 412 4.59 -16.86 0.59
CA GLU A 412 3.46 -17.26 1.43
C GLU A 412 2.52 -16.09 1.73
N PHE A 413 3.04 -14.88 1.95
CA PHE A 413 2.21 -13.67 2.06
C PHE A 413 1.41 -13.39 0.79
N MET A 414 2.03 -13.54 -0.37
CA MET A 414 1.34 -13.34 -1.66
C MET A 414 0.23 -14.39 -1.85
N TYR A 415 0.48 -15.66 -1.53
CA TYR A 415 -0.54 -16.71 -1.62
C TYR A 415 -1.72 -16.50 -0.68
N ALA A 416 -1.54 -15.73 0.40
CA ALA A 416 -2.63 -15.38 1.30
C ALA A 416 -3.58 -14.31 0.76
N ILE A 417 -3.20 -13.56 -0.29
CA ILE A 417 -4.05 -12.56 -0.92
C ILE A 417 -5.01 -13.26 -1.89
N PRO A 418 -6.34 -13.08 -1.79
CA PRO A 418 -7.26 -13.55 -2.83
C PRO A 418 -6.88 -12.94 -4.19
N PRO A 419 -6.58 -13.76 -5.23
CA PRO A 419 -6.00 -13.23 -6.46
C PRO A 419 -6.87 -12.17 -7.16
N SER A 420 -8.20 -12.36 -7.14
CA SER A 420 -9.20 -11.44 -7.68
C SER A 420 -9.71 -10.38 -6.70
N LEU A 421 -9.01 -10.11 -5.58
CA LEU A 421 -9.44 -9.11 -4.58
C LEU A 421 -9.72 -7.74 -5.21
N PHE A 422 -8.79 -7.19 -5.99
CA PHE A 422 -8.96 -5.85 -6.57
C PHE A 422 -10.00 -5.81 -7.69
N ASP A 423 -10.20 -6.91 -8.43
CA ASP A 423 -11.32 -7.03 -9.37
C ASP A 423 -12.67 -6.97 -8.62
N ALA A 424 -12.79 -7.67 -7.49
CA ALA A 424 -13.97 -7.63 -6.64
C ALA A 424 -14.24 -6.23 -6.06
N LEU A 425 -13.20 -5.52 -5.63
CA LEU A 425 -13.32 -4.15 -5.16
C LEU A 425 -13.75 -3.19 -6.28
N ARG A 426 -13.21 -3.35 -7.50
CA ARG A 426 -13.60 -2.58 -8.68
C ARG A 426 -15.07 -2.80 -9.05
N GLN A 427 -15.57 -4.03 -8.88
CA GLN A 427 -16.99 -4.35 -9.05
C GLN A 427 -17.89 -3.87 -7.90
N GLY A 428 -17.31 -3.23 -6.87
CA GLY A 428 -18.06 -2.71 -5.74
C GLY A 428 -18.63 -3.80 -4.83
N LYS A 429 -18.01 -4.99 -4.78
CA LYS A 429 -18.49 -6.07 -3.90
C LYS A 429 -18.51 -5.60 -2.44
N PRO A 430 -19.66 -5.73 -1.74
CA PRO A 430 -19.80 -5.27 -0.37
C PRO A 430 -18.93 -6.12 0.57
N TYR A 431 -18.84 -5.67 1.83
CA TYR A 431 -18.26 -6.51 2.87
C TYR A 431 -19.11 -7.78 3.08
N PRO A 432 -18.48 -8.95 3.28
CA PRO A 432 -19.20 -10.18 3.55
C PRO A 432 -19.92 -10.06 4.90
N VAL A 433 -21.19 -10.49 4.91
CA VAL A 433 -22.02 -10.57 6.12
C VAL A 433 -22.42 -12.02 6.31
N ARG A 434 -22.15 -12.59 7.49
CA ARG A 434 -22.47 -13.99 7.77
C ARG A 434 -23.99 -14.18 7.85
N ASP A 435 -24.51 -15.16 7.13
CA ASP A 435 -25.89 -15.61 7.15
C ASP A 435 -25.93 -17.13 7.38
N THR A 436 -26.49 -17.53 8.52
CA THR A 436 -26.64 -18.94 8.93
C THR A 436 -28.09 -19.43 8.86
N LYS A 437 -29.00 -18.63 8.32
CA LYS A 437 -30.45 -18.93 8.31
C LYS A 437 -30.87 -19.82 7.14
N LYS A 438 -30.02 -19.93 6.12
CA LYS A 438 -30.26 -20.76 4.95
C LYS A 438 -29.66 -22.14 5.13
N SER A 439 -30.19 -23.12 4.40
CA SER A 439 -29.57 -24.43 4.32
C SER A 439 -29.83 -25.16 3.01
N MET A 440 -28.93 -26.10 2.74
CA MET A 440 -28.98 -27.02 1.61
C MET A 440 -28.74 -28.45 2.10
N THR A 441 -29.58 -29.38 1.69
CA THR A 441 -29.42 -30.82 1.90
C THR A 441 -28.69 -31.45 0.71
N LEU A 442 -27.52 -32.03 0.95
CA LEU A 442 -26.87 -32.93 0.00
C LEU A 442 -27.34 -34.36 0.30
N ARG A 443 -27.70 -35.13 -0.74
CA ARG A 443 -28.21 -36.52 -0.64
C ARG A 443 -27.94 -37.30 -1.93
N ALA A 444 -28.15 -38.62 -1.93
CA ALA A 444 -28.01 -39.47 -3.12
C ALA A 444 -26.64 -39.32 -3.82
N GLY A 445 -25.57 -39.15 -3.04
CA GLY A 445 -24.21 -38.97 -3.58
C GLY A 445 -23.88 -37.57 -4.08
N SER A 446 -24.78 -36.59 -3.94
CA SER A 446 -24.53 -35.22 -4.41
C SER A 446 -23.44 -34.53 -3.60
N THR A 447 -22.60 -33.72 -4.25
CA THR A 447 -21.52 -32.97 -3.60
C THR A 447 -21.49 -31.51 -4.06
N LEU A 448 -20.77 -30.67 -3.31
CA LEU A 448 -20.31 -29.38 -3.78
C LEU A 448 -18.81 -29.47 -4.06
N GLN A 449 -18.35 -28.88 -5.16
CA GLN A 449 -16.93 -28.84 -5.51
C GLN A 449 -16.48 -27.41 -5.73
N PHE A 450 -15.28 -27.08 -5.26
CA PHE A 450 -14.62 -25.79 -5.53
C PHE A 450 -13.10 -25.93 -5.52
N ALA A 451 -12.41 -24.94 -6.07
CA ALA A 451 -10.96 -24.82 -6.02
C ALA A 451 -10.58 -23.40 -5.63
N GLY A 452 -9.46 -23.24 -4.92
CA GLY A 452 -8.88 -21.90 -4.75
C GLY A 452 -8.33 -21.40 -6.09
N GLU A 453 -8.32 -20.09 -6.27
CA GLU A 453 -7.75 -19.43 -7.43
C GLU A 453 -6.22 -19.49 -7.34
N GLY A 454 -5.56 -20.10 -8.33
CA GLY A 454 -4.10 -20.30 -8.30
C GLY A 454 -3.62 -21.18 -7.14
N THR A 455 -2.37 -21.00 -6.73
CA THR A 455 -1.69 -21.84 -5.72
C THR A 455 -2.20 -21.58 -4.30
N VAL A 456 -2.82 -22.59 -3.68
CA VAL A 456 -3.24 -22.55 -2.27
C VAL A 456 -2.20 -23.29 -1.43
N HIS A 457 -1.59 -22.57 -0.48
CA HIS A 457 -0.71 -23.15 0.54
C HIS A 457 -1.44 -23.16 1.90
N PRO A 458 -1.41 -22.10 2.72
CA PRO A 458 -2.20 -22.09 3.94
C PRO A 458 -3.68 -21.94 3.60
N PHE A 459 -4.54 -22.61 4.36
CA PHE A 459 -5.98 -22.45 4.19
C PHE A 459 -6.77 -22.79 5.45
N THR A 460 -7.99 -22.27 5.50
CA THR A 460 -9.06 -22.78 6.37
C THR A 460 -10.30 -23.05 5.53
N VAL A 461 -10.93 -24.21 5.72
CA VAL A 461 -12.27 -24.51 5.23
C VAL A 461 -13.17 -24.66 6.45
N ALA A 462 -14.30 -23.95 6.48
CA ALA A 462 -15.33 -24.13 7.50
C ALA A 462 -16.66 -24.50 6.87
N LEU A 463 -17.32 -25.50 7.45
CA LEU A 463 -18.63 -25.99 7.06
C LEU A 463 -19.56 -25.92 8.26
N ARG A 464 -20.76 -25.37 8.10
CA ARG A 464 -21.81 -25.46 9.13
C ARG A 464 -22.76 -26.60 8.79
N VAL A 465 -22.75 -27.64 9.60
CA VAL A 465 -23.31 -28.95 9.23
C VAL A 465 -24.25 -29.46 10.31
N LYS A 466 -25.39 -30.03 9.88
CA LYS A 466 -26.36 -30.70 10.74
C LYS A 466 -26.46 -32.19 10.37
N GLY A 467 -26.43 -33.05 11.39
CA GLY A 467 -26.53 -34.51 11.27
C GLY A 467 -25.30 -35.26 11.79
N SER A 468 -25.52 -36.43 12.41
CA SER A 468 -24.51 -37.21 13.15
C SER A 468 -24.21 -38.58 12.55
N GLU A 469 -24.84 -38.92 11.43
CA GLU A 469 -24.66 -40.21 10.75
C GLU A 469 -23.26 -40.31 10.12
N ALA A 470 -22.72 -41.54 10.07
CA ALA A 470 -21.37 -41.79 9.56
C ALA A 470 -21.30 -41.59 8.05
N GLY A 471 -20.38 -40.73 7.61
CA GLY A 471 -20.18 -40.38 6.20
C GLY A 471 -19.26 -39.19 6.03
N ARG A 472 -18.77 -39.01 4.81
CA ARG A 472 -17.78 -37.99 4.46
C ARG A 472 -18.36 -36.58 4.54
N LEU A 473 -17.58 -35.64 5.08
CA LEU A 473 -17.92 -34.22 5.17
C LEU A 473 -17.18 -33.43 4.10
N LEU A 474 -15.87 -33.65 4.00
CA LEU A 474 -14.95 -32.94 3.12
C LEU A 474 -13.89 -33.91 2.61
N HIS A 475 -13.56 -33.80 1.33
CA HIS A 475 -12.38 -34.39 0.72
C HIS A 475 -11.53 -33.29 0.09
N ILE A 476 -10.22 -33.34 0.32
CA ILE A 476 -9.24 -32.39 -0.18
C ILE A 476 -8.30 -33.15 -1.10
N GLN A 477 -8.37 -32.87 -2.40
CA GLN A 477 -7.50 -33.48 -3.39
C GLN A 477 -6.25 -32.64 -3.57
N THR A 478 -5.10 -33.30 -3.62
CA THR A 478 -3.79 -32.73 -3.96
C THR A 478 -3.20 -33.48 -5.15
N GLU A 479 -2.06 -33.05 -5.67
CA GLU A 479 -1.34 -33.81 -6.71
C GLU A 479 -0.74 -35.12 -6.20
N ARG A 480 -0.52 -35.25 -4.88
CA ARG A 480 0.19 -36.38 -4.27
C ARG A 480 -0.72 -37.33 -3.47
N GLY A 481 -2.03 -37.10 -3.48
CA GLY A 481 -2.99 -37.86 -2.68
C GLY A 481 -4.17 -37.01 -2.25
N GLY A 482 -4.96 -37.49 -1.29
CA GLY A 482 -6.11 -36.76 -0.76
C GLY A 482 -6.26 -36.90 0.74
N ALA A 483 -6.79 -35.88 1.38
CA ALA A 483 -7.18 -35.90 2.78
C ALA A 483 -8.72 -35.95 2.91
N GLU A 484 -9.22 -36.54 3.99
CA GLU A 484 -10.65 -36.76 4.19
C GLU A 484 -11.07 -36.45 5.62
N LEU A 485 -12.09 -35.60 5.77
CA LEU A 485 -12.81 -35.39 7.01
C LEU A 485 -14.15 -36.13 6.94
N ARG A 486 -14.47 -36.91 7.98
CA ARG A 486 -15.69 -37.71 8.05
C ARG A 486 -16.24 -37.83 9.46
N VAL A 487 -17.56 -38.04 9.54
CA VAL A 487 -18.21 -38.55 10.74
C VAL A 487 -18.06 -40.07 10.74
N VAL A 488 -17.64 -40.65 11.86
CA VAL A 488 -17.54 -42.10 12.06
C VAL A 488 -18.50 -42.58 13.15
N HIS A 489 -18.58 -43.90 13.34
CA HIS A 489 -19.47 -44.51 14.33
C HIS A 489 -19.33 -43.86 15.72
N GLY A 490 -20.48 -43.60 16.35
CA GLY A 490 -20.59 -42.90 17.63
C GLY A 490 -20.53 -41.37 17.51
N ALA A 491 -20.87 -40.79 16.35
CA ALA A 491 -20.87 -39.34 16.10
C ALA A 491 -19.52 -38.65 16.40
N ARG A 492 -18.44 -39.38 16.12
CA ARG A 492 -17.06 -38.92 16.29
C ARG A 492 -16.55 -38.34 14.98
N ILE A 493 -15.61 -37.41 15.07
CA ILE A 493 -14.95 -36.84 13.90
C ILE A 493 -13.63 -37.56 13.65
N GLN A 494 -13.42 -37.97 12.41
CA GLN A 494 -12.14 -38.49 11.96
C GLN A 494 -11.62 -37.67 10.78
N TYR A 495 -10.34 -37.34 10.82
CA TYR A 495 -9.58 -36.81 9.70
C TYR A 495 -8.51 -37.82 9.30
N VAL A 496 -8.37 -38.04 7.99
CA VAL A 496 -7.32 -38.85 7.38
C VAL A 496 -6.47 -37.91 6.54
N SER A 497 -5.18 -37.81 6.85
CA SER A 497 -4.23 -36.94 6.15
C SER A 497 -3.93 -37.45 4.74
N THR A 498 -3.21 -36.64 3.98
CA THR A 498 -2.68 -37.03 2.65
C THR A 498 -1.71 -38.23 2.70
N SER A 499 -1.05 -38.47 3.84
CA SER A 499 -0.17 -39.62 4.11
C SER A 499 -0.91 -40.85 4.64
N GLY A 500 -2.20 -40.73 4.97
CA GLY A 500 -2.99 -41.79 5.59
C GLY A 500 -2.98 -41.78 7.13
N ASP A 501 -2.30 -40.83 7.76
CA ASP A 501 -2.35 -40.65 9.21
C ASP A 501 -3.76 -40.26 9.65
N THR A 502 -4.25 -40.88 10.72
CA THR A 502 -5.62 -40.66 11.18
C THR A 502 -5.67 -39.95 12.51
N LEU A 503 -6.41 -38.84 12.56
CA LEU A 503 -6.85 -38.19 13.78
C LEU A 503 -8.33 -38.55 14.03
N CYS A 504 -8.68 -38.99 15.23
CA CYS A 504 -10.07 -39.30 15.58
C CYS A 504 -10.42 -38.74 16.95
N SER A 505 -11.58 -38.11 17.09
CA SER A 505 -12.04 -37.56 18.37
C SER A 505 -12.24 -38.67 19.40
N ALA A 506 -11.78 -38.44 20.64
CA ALA A 506 -11.90 -39.41 21.73
C ALA A 506 -13.36 -39.64 22.16
N LYS A 507 -14.20 -38.61 22.02
CA LYS A 507 -15.63 -38.63 22.36
C LYS A 507 -16.50 -38.22 21.16
N ALA A 508 -17.79 -38.48 21.27
CA ALA A 508 -18.79 -37.95 20.35
C ALA A 508 -18.77 -36.42 20.39
N LEU A 509 -18.68 -35.78 19.22
CA LEU A 509 -18.71 -34.32 19.09
C LEU A 509 -20.00 -33.83 18.43
N LEU A 510 -20.60 -34.66 17.56
CA LEU A 510 -21.88 -34.36 16.89
C LEU A 510 -23.03 -35.08 17.62
N ALA A 511 -23.15 -34.85 18.92
CA ALA A 511 -24.04 -35.63 19.79
C ALA A 511 -25.54 -35.43 19.50
N ASN A 512 -25.93 -34.28 18.93
CA ASN A 512 -27.32 -33.98 18.58
C ASN A 512 -27.47 -33.79 17.07
N SER A 513 -28.19 -34.70 16.41
CA SER A 513 -28.45 -34.63 14.96
C SER A 513 -29.27 -33.40 14.54
N GLN A 514 -29.95 -32.74 15.48
CA GLN A 514 -30.73 -31.53 15.23
C GLN A 514 -29.94 -30.22 15.43
N THR A 515 -28.73 -30.29 15.98
CA THR A 515 -27.86 -29.13 16.14
C THR A 515 -26.96 -28.97 14.92
N ALA A 516 -26.78 -27.73 14.46
CA ALA A 516 -25.77 -27.39 13.47
C ALA A 516 -24.44 -27.10 14.17
N TYR A 517 -23.37 -27.73 13.69
CA TYR A 517 -22.00 -27.61 14.19
C TYR A 517 -21.12 -26.89 13.17
N ASP A 518 -20.23 -26.02 13.64
CA ASP A 518 -19.19 -25.43 12.78
C ASP A 518 -17.99 -26.38 12.75
N ILE A 519 -17.67 -26.97 11.60
CA ILE A 519 -16.54 -27.89 11.48
C ILE A 519 -15.50 -27.27 10.58
N ALA A 520 -14.30 -27.06 11.10
CA ALA A 520 -13.22 -26.39 10.39
C ALA A 520 -11.98 -27.29 10.23
N VAL A 521 -11.37 -27.23 9.05
CA VAL A 521 -10.04 -27.78 8.77
C VAL A 521 -9.12 -26.61 8.45
N THR A 522 -8.09 -26.44 9.27
CA THR A 522 -7.08 -25.39 9.11
C THR A 522 -5.74 -26.02 8.80
N HIS A 523 -5.14 -25.68 7.67
CA HIS A 523 -3.82 -26.12 7.25
C HIS A 523 -2.81 -24.97 7.31
N TYR A 524 -1.72 -25.19 8.04
CA TYR A 524 -0.59 -24.28 8.11
C TYR A 524 0.56 -24.86 7.29
N TYR A 525 0.71 -24.41 6.05
CA TYR A 525 1.69 -24.96 5.11
C TYR A 525 3.14 -24.78 5.60
N ALA A 526 3.46 -23.59 6.14
CA ALA A 526 4.79 -23.29 6.68
C ALA A 526 5.11 -24.12 7.94
N GLN A 527 4.11 -24.39 8.78
CA GLN A 527 4.25 -25.18 10.01
C GLN A 527 4.16 -26.70 9.75
N GLN A 528 3.78 -27.11 8.54
CA GLN A 528 3.61 -28.51 8.15
C GLN A 528 2.62 -29.26 9.06
N ARG A 529 1.47 -28.65 9.32
CA ARG A 529 0.40 -29.29 10.09
C ARG A 529 -1.00 -28.91 9.65
N THR A 530 -1.94 -29.80 9.92
CA THR A 530 -3.38 -29.59 9.76
C THR A 530 -4.07 -29.81 11.11
N LEU A 531 -4.98 -28.90 11.45
CA LEU A 531 -5.78 -28.94 12.67
C LEU A 531 -7.25 -29.05 12.30
N VAL A 532 -8.00 -29.81 13.10
CA VAL A 532 -9.44 -29.99 12.94
C VAL A 532 -10.17 -29.47 14.15
N TYR A 533 -11.22 -28.69 13.93
CA TYR A 533 -12.05 -28.11 14.97
C TYR A 533 -13.51 -28.50 14.77
N VAL A 534 -14.22 -28.72 15.87
CA VAL A 534 -15.69 -28.75 15.91
C VAL A 534 -16.12 -27.67 16.89
N ASP A 535 -16.98 -26.78 16.41
CA ASP A 535 -17.32 -25.50 17.02
C ASP A 535 -16.04 -24.70 17.33
N ASN A 536 -15.76 -24.49 18.61
CA ASN A 536 -14.53 -23.88 19.09
C ASN A 536 -13.65 -24.89 19.85
N GLN A 537 -13.76 -26.19 19.59
CA GLN A 537 -12.95 -27.23 20.25
C GLN A 537 -12.00 -27.87 19.25
N LEU A 538 -10.70 -27.85 19.58
CA LEU A 538 -9.68 -28.57 18.84
C LEU A 538 -9.90 -30.08 19.00
N VAL A 539 -10.12 -30.78 17.88
CA VAL A 539 -10.17 -32.24 17.82
C VAL A 539 -8.76 -32.82 17.92
N GLY A 540 -7.81 -32.17 17.25
CA GLY A 540 -6.39 -32.50 17.27
C GLY A 540 -5.69 -32.00 16.02
N GLU A 541 -4.43 -32.43 15.87
CA GLU A 541 -3.57 -32.04 14.75
C GLU A 541 -2.90 -33.27 14.12
N VAL A 542 -2.50 -33.13 12.86
CA VAL A 542 -1.63 -34.06 12.14
C VAL A 542 -0.49 -33.31 11.48
N LYS A 543 0.68 -33.94 11.40
CA LYS A 543 1.82 -33.39 10.66
C LYS A 543 1.66 -33.73 9.19
N GLU A 544 1.54 -32.71 8.36
CA GLU A 544 1.50 -32.87 6.90
C GLU A 544 1.73 -31.52 6.23
N ARG A 545 2.08 -31.53 4.95
CA ARG A 545 2.21 -30.34 4.12
C ARG A 545 1.52 -30.60 2.79
N MET A 546 0.51 -29.81 2.44
CA MET A 546 -0.29 -30.03 1.24
C MET A 546 -0.57 -28.76 0.46
N SER A 547 -0.69 -28.92 -0.86
CA SER A 547 -1.14 -27.89 -1.80
C SER A 547 -2.42 -28.39 -2.48
N PRO A 548 -3.61 -27.96 -2.03
CA PRO A 548 -4.87 -28.42 -2.58
C PRO A 548 -5.09 -28.03 -4.04
N THR A 549 -5.80 -28.89 -4.77
CA THR A 549 -6.23 -28.67 -6.16
C THR A 549 -7.75 -28.68 -6.30
N LEU A 550 -8.47 -29.42 -5.45
CA LEU A 550 -9.93 -29.49 -5.44
C LEU A 550 -10.44 -29.84 -4.04
N PHE A 551 -11.50 -29.17 -3.62
CA PHE A 551 -12.25 -29.47 -2.41
C PHE A 551 -13.61 -30.06 -2.82
N THR A 552 -14.04 -31.13 -2.16
CA THR A 552 -15.34 -31.77 -2.36
C THR A 552 -16.07 -31.88 -1.02
N VAL A 553 -17.18 -31.15 -0.88
CA VAL A 553 -18.05 -31.17 0.30
C VAL A 553 -19.21 -32.13 0.06
N GLY A 554 -19.47 -33.00 1.03
CA GLY A 554 -20.48 -34.05 0.94
C GLY A 554 -19.91 -35.46 0.74
N ASP A 555 -20.82 -36.43 0.66
CA ASP A 555 -20.51 -37.84 0.52
C ASP A 555 -20.98 -38.34 -0.85
N ASP A 556 -20.03 -38.64 -1.75
CA ASP A 556 -20.30 -39.24 -3.07
C ASP A 556 -20.21 -40.77 -3.06
N ARG A 557 -20.04 -41.38 -1.87
CA ARG A 557 -19.89 -42.83 -1.71
C ARG A 557 -21.09 -43.47 -1.05
N ARG A 558 -21.95 -42.67 -0.40
CA ARG A 558 -23.13 -43.13 0.33
C ARG A 558 -24.35 -42.31 -0.03
N ASP A 559 -25.51 -42.95 -0.04
CA ASP A 559 -26.79 -42.24 -0.03
C ASP A 559 -27.07 -41.73 1.38
N LEU A 560 -26.41 -40.64 1.74
CA LEU A 560 -26.54 -39.98 3.04
C LEU A 560 -27.09 -38.57 2.84
N ALA A 561 -28.24 -38.28 3.45
CA ALA A 561 -28.79 -36.94 3.49
C ALA A 561 -28.14 -36.13 4.62
N ARG A 562 -27.57 -34.98 4.31
CA ARG A 562 -26.96 -34.09 5.29
C ARG A 562 -27.18 -32.63 4.93
N GLU A 563 -27.50 -31.82 5.92
CA GLU A 563 -27.82 -30.41 5.76
C GLU A 563 -26.59 -29.54 6.05
N TYR A 564 -26.33 -28.58 5.17
CA TYR A 564 -25.23 -27.63 5.20
C TYR A 564 -25.79 -26.21 5.13
N SER A 565 -25.46 -25.36 6.10
CA SER A 565 -25.93 -23.96 6.15
C SER A 565 -24.97 -22.98 5.50
N GLU A 566 -23.66 -23.22 5.62
CA GLU A 566 -22.66 -22.34 5.01
C GLU A 566 -21.40 -23.11 4.62
N LEU A 567 -20.71 -22.58 3.60
CA LEU A 567 -19.38 -22.96 3.17
C LEU A 567 -18.50 -21.71 3.11
N SER A 568 -17.38 -21.77 3.82
CA SER A 568 -16.38 -20.69 3.84
C SER A 568 -14.98 -21.24 3.55
N PHE A 569 -14.19 -20.50 2.78
CA PHE A 569 -12.81 -20.84 2.43
C PHE A 569 -11.92 -19.60 2.50
N TRP A 570 -10.85 -19.71 3.28
CA TRP A 570 -9.82 -18.70 3.46
C TRP A 570 -8.49 -19.18 2.91
N ARG A 571 -7.73 -18.26 2.33
CA ARG A 571 -6.33 -18.47 1.91
C ARG A 571 -5.33 -18.23 3.04
N SER A 572 -5.67 -18.63 4.26
CA SER A 572 -4.79 -18.49 5.41
C SER A 572 -5.22 -19.45 6.49
N GLY A 573 -4.28 -19.89 7.32
CA GLY A 573 -4.60 -20.68 8.49
C GLY A 573 -5.19 -19.81 9.59
N MET A 574 -6.40 -20.12 10.05
CA MET A 574 -7.01 -19.38 11.16
C MET A 574 -6.50 -19.85 12.53
N THR A 575 -6.13 -18.90 13.36
CA THR A 575 -5.84 -19.10 14.78
C THR A 575 -7.08 -19.60 15.54
N MET A 576 -6.86 -20.17 16.73
CA MET A 576 -7.94 -20.61 17.61
C MET A 576 -8.90 -19.46 17.97
N GLU A 577 -8.37 -18.27 18.19
CA GLU A 577 -9.16 -17.08 18.53
C GLU A 577 -10.02 -16.62 17.35
N GLU A 578 -9.50 -16.67 16.12
CA GLU A 578 -10.27 -16.38 14.90
C GLU A 578 -11.38 -17.41 14.67
N LEU A 579 -11.10 -18.70 14.87
CA LEU A 579 -12.09 -19.77 14.79
C LEU A 579 -13.17 -19.63 15.86
N SER A 580 -12.79 -19.28 17.08
CA SER A 580 -13.73 -19.02 18.18
C SER A 580 -14.64 -17.83 17.87
N ALA A 581 -14.08 -16.74 17.32
CA ALA A 581 -14.86 -15.57 16.90
C ALA A 581 -15.79 -15.91 15.74
N HIS A 582 -15.33 -16.72 14.78
CA HIS A 582 -16.17 -17.22 13.70
C HIS A 582 -17.35 -18.02 14.25
N HIS A 583 -17.11 -19.03 15.08
CA HIS A 583 -18.15 -19.84 15.71
C HIS A 583 -19.21 -18.98 16.43
N GLN A 584 -18.79 -17.93 17.14
CA GLN A 584 -19.66 -16.99 17.86
C GLN A 584 -20.51 -16.07 16.97
N GLY A 585 -20.40 -16.17 15.64
CA GLY A 585 -21.24 -15.42 14.70
C GLY A 585 -20.48 -14.42 13.82
N SER A 586 -19.19 -14.18 14.08
CA SER A 586 -18.45 -13.17 13.32
C SER A 586 -18.08 -13.66 11.91
N CYS A 587 -18.15 -12.76 10.93
CA CYS A 587 -17.61 -13.01 9.60
C CYS A 587 -16.12 -12.69 9.58
N MET A 588 -15.26 -13.70 9.68
CA MET A 588 -13.81 -13.50 9.51
C MET A 588 -13.53 -13.22 8.03
N LYS A 589 -13.16 -11.99 7.67
CA LYS A 589 -13.01 -11.63 6.26
C LYS A 589 -11.58 -11.55 5.71
N SER A 590 -10.55 -11.40 6.55
CA SER A 590 -9.18 -11.34 6.05
C SER A 590 -8.82 -12.61 5.29
N SER A 591 -8.38 -12.48 4.05
CA SER A 591 -8.08 -13.61 3.14
C SER A 591 -9.26 -14.54 2.81
N LEU A 592 -10.50 -14.11 3.06
CA LEU A 592 -11.70 -14.87 2.68
C LEU A 592 -11.87 -14.85 1.16
N GLU A 593 -11.83 -16.02 0.53
CA GLU A 593 -11.93 -16.16 -0.93
C GLU A 593 -13.29 -16.67 -1.38
N LEU A 594 -13.88 -17.61 -0.65
CA LEU A 594 -15.25 -18.06 -0.90
C LEU A 594 -16.06 -17.95 0.37
N TYR A 595 -17.21 -17.31 0.28
CA TYR A 595 -18.25 -17.39 1.31
C TYR A 595 -19.60 -17.58 0.65
N THR A 596 -20.30 -18.66 1.00
CA THR A 596 -21.61 -18.97 0.45
C THR A 596 -22.55 -19.47 1.55
N PRO A 597 -23.59 -18.68 1.92
CA PRO A 597 -24.70 -19.18 2.72
C PRO A 597 -25.54 -20.09 1.83
N LEU A 598 -25.51 -21.39 2.11
CA LEU A 598 -26.03 -22.42 1.21
C LEU A 598 -27.56 -22.45 1.27
N ALA A 599 -28.20 -22.48 0.11
CA ALA A 599 -29.65 -22.53 -0.02
C ALA A 599 -30.05 -23.49 -1.15
N GLU A 600 -31.14 -24.24 -0.99
CA GLU A 600 -31.60 -25.24 -1.96
C GLU A 600 -31.69 -24.73 -3.41
N GLU A 601 -32.19 -23.51 -3.60
CA GLU A 601 -32.34 -22.86 -4.91
C GLU A 601 -31.01 -22.70 -5.68
N MET A 602 -29.87 -22.68 -4.97
CA MET A 602 -28.54 -22.52 -5.59
C MET A 602 -28.12 -23.73 -6.42
N LYS A 603 -28.70 -24.92 -6.17
CA LYS A 603 -28.40 -26.13 -6.96
C LYS A 603 -28.70 -25.96 -8.46
N THR A 604 -29.64 -25.08 -8.80
CA THR A 604 -30.01 -24.74 -10.18
C THR A 604 -29.70 -23.29 -10.53
N GLY A 605 -29.73 -22.37 -9.55
CA GLY A 605 -29.49 -20.93 -9.76
C GLY A 605 -28.02 -20.51 -9.74
N GLY A 606 -27.10 -21.41 -9.37
CA GLY A 606 -25.69 -21.10 -9.20
C GLY A 606 -25.33 -20.66 -7.78
N PHE A 607 -24.03 -20.61 -7.49
CA PHE A 607 -23.49 -20.33 -6.16
C PHE A 607 -22.89 -18.93 -6.11
N ALA A 608 -23.60 -18.00 -5.49
CA ALA A 608 -23.11 -16.65 -5.30
C ALA A 608 -21.99 -16.62 -4.25
N ASN A 609 -20.78 -16.22 -4.65
CA ASN A 609 -19.69 -15.94 -3.73
C ASN A 609 -19.89 -14.54 -3.11
N LEU A 610 -20.12 -14.47 -1.80
CA LEU A 610 -20.28 -13.22 -1.05
C LEU A 610 -18.97 -12.66 -0.50
N ALA A 611 -17.84 -13.36 -0.67
CA ALA A 611 -16.52 -12.83 -0.31
C ALA A 611 -16.09 -11.71 -1.28
N GLN A 612 -15.11 -10.89 -0.86
CA GLN A 612 -14.47 -9.89 -1.74
C GLN A 612 -13.41 -10.56 -2.64
N SER A 613 -13.90 -11.49 -3.46
CA SER A 613 -13.18 -12.26 -4.47
C SER A 613 -14.15 -12.58 -5.62
N LEU A 614 -13.61 -12.83 -6.81
CA LEU A 614 -14.38 -13.25 -7.98
C LEU A 614 -14.27 -14.74 -8.26
N ASN A 615 -13.65 -15.52 -7.38
CA ASN A 615 -13.64 -16.97 -7.51
C ASN A 615 -15.09 -17.50 -7.61
N SER A 616 -15.38 -18.16 -8.74
CA SER A 616 -16.68 -18.71 -9.11
C SER A 616 -16.62 -20.22 -9.31
N SER A 617 -15.62 -20.90 -8.74
CA SER A 617 -15.39 -22.34 -8.95
C SER A 617 -16.40 -23.25 -8.26
N LEU A 618 -17.16 -22.72 -7.27
CA LEU A 618 -18.12 -23.48 -6.49
C LEU A 618 -19.30 -23.96 -7.37
N ARG A 619 -19.49 -25.27 -7.41
CA ARG A 619 -20.53 -25.92 -8.20
C ARG A 619 -21.14 -27.12 -7.49
N HIS A 620 -22.38 -27.43 -7.83
CA HIS A 620 -23.09 -28.62 -7.36
C HIS A 620 -22.91 -29.77 -8.36
N ILE A 621 -22.53 -30.92 -7.85
CA ILE A 621 -22.39 -32.17 -8.60
C ILE A 621 -23.50 -33.11 -8.17
N ARG A 622 -24.34 -33.52 -9.11
CA ARG A 622 -25.39 -34.51 -8.85
C ARG A 622 -24.74 -35.87 -8.64
N GLY A 623 -25.16 -36.58 -7.61
CA GLY A 623 -24.73 -37.95 -7.39
C GLY A 623 -25.40 -38.93 -8.36
N SER A 624 -24.73 -40.04 -8.62
CA SER A 624 -25.21 -41.13 -9.48
C SER A 624 -25.46 -42.43 -8.71
N ILE A 625 -25.49 -42.36 -7.38
CA ILE A 625 -25.70 -43.54 -6.52
C ILE A 625 -27.18 -43.96 -6.65
N GLY A 626 -27.46 -44.90 -7.55
CA GLY A 626 -28.78 -45.51 -7.71
C GLY A 626 -29.49 -45.33 -9.05
N SER A 627 -28.88 -44.77 -10.10
CA SER A 627 -29.44 -44.91 -11.45
C SER A 627 -29.10 -46.31 -11.97
N SER A 628 -29.97 -47.28 -11.69
CA SER A 628 -30.06 -48.47 -12.53
C SER A 628 -30.46 -47.99 -13.92
N VAL A 629 -29.47 -47.77 -14.78
CA VAL A 629 -29.70 -47.77 -16.21
C VAL A 629 -30.15 -49.20 -16.51
N LYS A 630 -31.46 -49.40 -16.64
CA LYS A 630 -31.95 -50.54 -17.41
C LYS A 630 -31.42 -50.32 -18.81
N ASP A 631 -30.34 -51.01 -19.14
CA ASP A 631 -29.94 -51.25 -20.53
C ASP A 631 -31.15 -51.86 -21.22
N THR A 632 -31.93 -50.99 -21.85
CA THR A 632 -32.95 -51.42 -22.78
C THR A 632 -32.15 -51.68 -24.03
N GLN A 633 -31.75 -52.94 -24.22
CA GLN A 633 -31.24 -53.40 -25.51
C GLN A 633 -32.29 -53.05 -26.57
N VAL A 634 -32.04 -51.97 -27.30
CA VAL A 634 -32.66 -51.76 -28.60
C VAL A 634 -31.80 -52.53 -29.59
N SER A 635 -32.21 -53.76 -29.85
CA SER A 635 -31.85 -54.47 -31.07
C SER A 635 -32.48 -53.73 -32.25
N GLY A 636 -31.67 -53.25 -33.18
CA GLY A 636 -32.18 -52.52 -34.33
C GLY A 636 -31.07 -52.00 -35.22
N SER A 637 -30.68 -52.82 -36.19
CA SER A 637 -29.85 -52.45 -37.32
C SER A 637 -30.38 -51.22 -38.05
N GLN A 638 -29.53 -50.22 -38.31
CA GLN A 638 -29.23 -49.74 -39.67
C GLN A 638 -28.14 -48.67 -39.66
N ALA A 639 -27.12 -48.92 -40.46
CA ALA A 639 -26.17 -47.92 -40.89
C ALA A 639 -26.85 -46.89 -41.81
N SER A 640 -26.62 -45.60 -41.58
CA SER A 640 -26.50 -44.65 -42.69
C SER A 640 -25.55 -43.51 -42.30
N ARG A 641 -24.52 -43.35 -43.12
CA ARG A 641 -23.76 -42.10 -43.24
C ARG A 641 -24.63 -41.13 -44.04
N SER A 642 -24.71 -39.89 -43.60
CA SER A 642 -24.72 -38.74 -44.52
C SER A 642 -24.05 -37.56 -43.85
N CYS A 643 -23.06 -37.00 -44.53
CA CYS A 643 -22.41 -35.73 -44.23
C CYS A 643 -23.13 -34.63 -45.02
N ALA A 644 -23.33 -33.45 -44.45
CA ALA A 644 -23.34 -32.18 -45.19
C ALA A 644 -23.24 -30.96 -44.25
N GLY A 645 -22.17 -30.18 -44.44
CA GLY A 645 -22.01 -28.78 -44.02
C GLY A 645 -21.60 -28.56 -42.55
N GLY A 646 -20.44 -28.01 -42.19
CA GLY A 646 -19.46 -27.23 -42.94
C GLY A 646 -18.93 -26.14 -41.98
N GLY A 647 -17.69 -26.29 -41.51
CA GLY A 647 -17.04 -25.35 -40.59
C GLY A 647 -15.78 -25.93 -39.94
N HIS A 648 -14.75 -26.18 -40.73
CA HIS A 648 -13.40 -26.51 -40.23
C HIS A 648 -12.69 -25.24 -39.74
N VAL A 649 -12.19 -25.27 -38.51
CA VAL A 649 -11.03 -24.48 -38.08
C VAL A 649 -9.93 -25.49 -37.76
N PRO A 650 -8.75 -25.45 -38.44
CA PRO A 650 -7.66 -26.36 -38.11
C PRO A 650 -6.94 -25.83 -36.87
N ALA A 651 -7.13 -26.48 -35.73
CA ALA A 651 -6.25 -26.30 -34.58
C ALA A 651 -5.12 -27.33 -34.67
N THR A 652 -3.97 -26.91 -35.21
CA THR A 652 -2.70 -27.60 -35.02
C THR A 652 -2.41 -27.63 -33.51
N PRO A 653 -2.08 -28.78 -32.89
CA PRO A 653 -1.79 -28.81 -31.47
C PRO A 653 -0.42 -28.17 -31.23
N GLN A 654 -0.39 -27.01 -30.59
CA GLN A 654 0.82 -26.57 -29.89
C GLN A 654 1.05 -27.52 -28.72
N ALA A 655 2.25 -28.10 -28.66
CA ALA A 655 2.68 -28.97 -27.58
C ALA A 655 2.52 -28.23 -26.23
N GLY A 656 1.85 -28.87 -25.25
CA GLY A 656 1.73 -28.37 -23.88
C GLY A 656 0.31 -28.19 -23.32
N ALA A 657 -0.76 -28.44 -24.10
CA ALA A 657 -2.14 -28.38 -23.60
C ALA A 657 -2.78 -29.77 -23.54
N SER A 658 -3.34 -30.14 -22.39
CA SER A 658 -4.29 -31.25 -22.28
C SER A 658 -5.70 -30.70 -22.11
N LEU A 659 -6.63 -31.19 -22.93
CA LEU A 659 -8.07 -31.02 -22.75
C LEU A 659 -8.55 -32.03 -21.72
N VAL A 660 -9.13 -31.55 -20.61
CA VAL A 660 -9.90 -32.42 -19.72
C VAL A 660 -11.35 -32.35 -20.16
N GLN A 661 -11.85 -33.47 -20.66
CA GLN A 661 -13.24 -33.63 -21.05
C GLN A 661 -13.99 -34.31 -19.89
N TYR A 662 -15.02 -33.65 -19.37
CA TYR A 662 -15.85 -34.18 -18.30
C TYR A 662 -16.98 -35.05 -18.87
N ALA A 663 -17.56 -35.92 -18.02
CA ALA A 663 -18.66 -36.81 -18.40
C ALA A 663 -19.93 -36.08 -18.89
N ASP A 664 -20.03 -34.77 -18.66
CA ASP A 664 -21.11 -33.89 -19.13
C ASP A 664 -20.81 -33.16 -20.46
N GLY A 665 -19.65 -33.43 -21.08
CA GLY A 665 -19.27 -32.86 -22.37
C GLY A 665 -18.67 -31.46 -22.31
N SER A 666 -18.45 -30.89 -21.12
CA SER A 666 -17.77 -29.60 -20.97
C SER A 666 -16.24 -29.73 -21.13
N ASN A 667 -15.63 -28.72 -21.75
CA ASN A 667 -14.18 -28.64 -21.98
C ASN A 667 -13.62 -27.45 -21.20
N VAL A 668 -12.56 -27.68 -20.41
CA VAL A 668 -11.78 -26.61 -19.78
C VAL A 668 -10.34 -26.69 -20.28
N LYS A 669 -9.81 -25.56 -20.74
CA LYS A 669 -8.41 -25.43 -21.18
C LYS A 669 -7.54 -25.23 -19.94
N ARG A 670 -6.64 -26.18 -19.67
CA ARG A 670 -5.61 -26.05 -18.62
C ARG A 670 -4.27 -25.81 -19.30
N LEU A 671 -3.58 -24.72 -18.94
CA LEU A 671 -2.19 -24.49 -19.29
C LEU A 671 -1.33 -24.92 -18.11
N TYR A 672 -0.43 -25.88 -18.32
CA TYR A 672 0.64 -26.16 -17.37
C TYR A 672 1.75 -25.13 -17.53
N LYS A 673 2.24 -24.61 -16.41
CA LYS A 673 3.43 -23.78 -16.34
C LYS A 673 4.63 -24.70 -16.52
N GLN A 674 5.43 -24.46 -17.56
CA GLN A 674 6.75 -25.07 -17.68
C GLN A 674 7.68 -24.32 -16.71
N ASP A 675 8.32 -25.07 -15.81
CA ASP A 675 9.34 -24.52 -14.90
C ASP A 675 10.47 -23.92 -15.74
N TYR A 676 10.77 -22.65 -15.52
CA TYR A 676 12.00 -22.05 -16.01
C TYR A 676 13.11 -22.37 -15.01
N ASP A 677 13.91 -23.36 -15.38
CA ASP A 677 15.24 -23.55 -14.84
C ASP A 677 16.13 -22.33 -15.16
N THR A 678 16.78 -21.85 -14.09
CA THR A 678 18.11 -21.23 -14.02
C THR A 678 18.71 -20.55 -15.27
N ASN A 679 18.79 -19.21 -15.23
CA ASN A 679 20.03 -18.43 -15.32
C ASN A 679 19.78 -16.96 -14.92
#